data_AF-E3MM52-F1
#
_entry.id   AF-E3MM52-F1
#
_cell.length_a   1.000
_cell.length_b   1.000
_cell.length_c   1.000
_cell.angle_alpha   90.00
_cell.angle_beta   90.00
_cell.angle_gamma   90.00
#
_symmetry.space_group_name_H-M   'P 1'
#
loop_
_entity.id
_entity.type
_entity.pdbx_description
1 polymer ?
#
loop_
_entity_poly.entity_id
_entity_poly.type
_entity_poly.pdbx_seq_one_letter_code
_entity_poly.pdbx_strand_id
1 'polypeptide(L)'
;MDQWDRRCRVATCTVNNWALDFRGNYERIVKTCSEASELEARIRLGPELEIPGYGCADHFFELDTERHSWEMLSKLVEKSKEWPNLLVITGLPTRFRGLLYNCAAAFKNGRLLFIRAKMGLADDNVYRESRWFVKWTETFKHYQMPLNSEFYFEQSYVPFGDGILESSDNVRVGFEICEELWSARSTNIRLSEQGVDIMCNGSGSHHILGKSNYRINQLILGSSAKVGGVYLYANHRGCDGDRVYYDGASTIAQNGDLLAQIHQFDIEDTVSFRILCVQKIIYFQCVTTAIVDLSDNSTFRQMKSSNRGNASDQITVIPIRFEGNMIGGVKFNEKCTEPITNVEELQLSPIAELCHGPPAYLWTYLRRSGMAGYFIPLSGGQDSSAVAAMVRLMCEKVCGAVKRRRETDGGDDPAYYLGGKKVVEDPAELCNQKEMQLFLLFVTVLIPFCSSQITRNCYTCASSDLKDKWYLTGLAPVPDAYFTGSCSNRATSSTRESCSGPCLTMVFENPDEIGSSQTPTTYVVRGCHRTLTNSVSDRITNNGGDFCELDNTYRMADRRGNVVNVRMMSLLCGDQELCNDNEFTQTDFMSGVTCANQTNNNLLNSTPLNCYECTPAEGDNCHESKCTKKYCMKQQIKLDGGFQMTKTCTNVNILGLDNSCQTYDVFTNPGGVAVKSQYTQCFCKDKQFCNSGISYSVLFSSILSIWFSSRFL
;
A
#
# COMPACT_ATOMS: atom_id res chain seq x y z
N MET A 1 -5.07 -19.93 -49.54
CA MET A 1 -4.61 -19.89 -48.14
C MET A 1 -3.48 -20.88 -48.04
N ASP A 2 -2.33 -20.45 -47.53
CA ASP A 2 -1.21 -21.34 -47.28
C ASP A 2 -1.63 -22.35 -46.21
N GLN A 3 -1.63 -23.64 -46.54
CA GLN A 3 -2.11 -24.70 -45.65
C GLN A 3 -1.21 -24.87 -44.41
N TRP A 4 -0.03 -24.22 -44.43
CA TRP A 4 0.96 -24.23 -43.37
C TRP A 4 0.87 -23.02 -42.43
N ASP A 5 0.06 -22.00 -42.75
CA ASP A 5 -0.17 -20.87 -41.84
C ASP A 5 -1.11 -21.31 -40.71
N ARG A 6 -0.53 -21.66 -39.55
CA ARG A 6 -1.26 -22.08 -38.35
C ARG A 6 -1.35 -20.97 -37.30
N ARG A 7 -1.34 -19.71 -37.73
CA ARG A 7 -1.51 -18.58 -36.83
C ARG A 7 -2.93 -18.45 -36.32
N CYS A 8 -3.07 -18.21 -35.02
CA CYS A 8 -4.35 -17.91 -34.39
C CYS A 8 -4.20 -16.81 -33.34
N ARG A 9 -5.28 -16.07 -33.10
CA ARG A 9 -5.35 -15.16 -31.97
C ARG A 9 -6.01 -15.82 -30.77
N VAL A 10 -5.32 -15.79 -29.63
CA VAL A 10 -5.80 -16.36 -28.37
C VAL A 10 -6.04 -15.25 -27.35
N ALA A 11 -7.00 -15.44 -26.44
CA ALA A 11 -7.32 -14.48 -25.40
C ALA A 11 -7.42 -15.15 -24.02
N THR A 12 -6.94 -14.44 -23.00
CA THR A 12 -7.17 -14.74 -21.59
C THR A 12 -7.72 -13.49 -20.90
N CYS A 13 -8.42 -13.68 -19.78
CA CYS A 13 -9.04 -12.57 -19.08
C CYS A 13 -8.90 -12.63 -17.57
N THR A 14 -9.06 -11.46 -16.96
CA THR A 14 -9.15 -11.24 -15.52
C THR A 14 -10.48 -10.56 -15.24
N VAL A 15 -11.27 -11.14 -14.35
CA VAL A 15 -12.59 -10.62 -13.97
C VAL A 15 -12.67 -10.39 -12.47
N ASN A 16 -13.36 -9.32 -12.06
CA ASN A 16 -13.63 -9.01 -10.66
C ASN A 16 -14.97 -9.57 -10.22
N ASN A 17 -15.06 -10.89 -10.13
CA ASN A 17 -16.30 -11.55 -9.77
C ASN A 17 -16.62 -11.40 -8.28
N TRP A 18 -17.88 -11.63 -7.95
CA TRP A 18 -18.39 -11.59 -6.58
C TRP A 18 -19.16 -12.89 -6.33
N ALA A 19 -18.87 -13.57 -5.22
CA ALA A 19 -19.56 -14.78 -4.82
C ALA A 19 -21.08 -14.58 -4.85
N LEU A 20 -21.78 -15.47 -5.55
CA LEU A 20 -23.24 -15.51 -5.74
C LEU A 20 -23.86 -14.33 -6.51
N ASP A 21 -23.07 -13.36 -7.00
CA ASP A 21 -23.53 -12.29 -7.90
C ASP A 21 -23.68 -12.84 -9.34
N PHE A 22 -24.58 -13.79 -9.53
CA PHE A 22 -24.77 -14.49 -10.82
C PHE A 22 -25.01 -13.53 -11.98
N ARG A 23 -25.79 -12.47 -11.73
CA ARG A 23 -26.07 -11.45 -12.75
C ARG A 23 -24.82 -10.64 -13.09
N GLY A 24 -24.13 -10.07 -12.10
CA GLY A 24 -22.93 -9.28 -12.37
C GLY A 24 -21.81 -10.12 -12.96
N ASN A 25 -21.63 -11.36 -12.49
CA ASN A 25 -20.65 -12.29 -13.04
C ASN A 25 -21.00 -12.66 -14.49
N TYR A 26 -22.27 -12.92 -14.82
CA TYR A 26 -22.72 -13.12 -16.20
C TYR A 26 -22.39 -11.91 -17.09
N GLU A 27 -22.72 -10.69 -16.65
CA GLU A 27 -22.44 -9.46 -17.37
C GLU A 27 -20.92 -9.27 -17.63
N ARG A 28 -20.07 -9.57 -16.63
CA ARG A 28 -18.60 -9.56 -16.76
C ARG A 28 -18.11 -10.58 -17.79
N ILE A 29 -18.61 -11.82 -17.73
CA ILE A 29 -18.23 -12.88 -18.68
C ILE A 29 -18.64 -12.48 -20.10
N VAL A 30 -19.89 -12.08 -20.32
CA VAL A 30 -20.40 -11.62 -21.63
C VAL A 30 -19.56 -10.49 -22.20
N LYS A 31 -19.18 -9.50 -21.36
CA LYS A 31 -18.33 -8.40 -21.80
C LYS A 31 -16.96 -8.89 -22.25
N THR A 32 -16.27 -9.72 -21.46
CA THR A 32 -14.97 -10.26 -21.87
C THR A 32 -15.04 -11.17 -23.11
N CYS A 33 -16.14 -11.90 -23.30
CA CYS A 33 -16.39 -12.68 -24.53
C CYS A 33 -16.60 -11.79 -25.75
N SER A 34 -17.39 -10.72 -25.59
CA SER A 34 -17.63 -9.75 -26.66
C SER A 34 -16.33 -9.06 -27.08
N GLU A 35 -15.53 -8.61 -26.11
CA GLU A 35 -14.23 -8.00 -26.34
C GLU A 35 -13.25 -8.97 -27.03
N ALA A 36 -13.16 -10.21 -26.56
CA ALA A 36 -12.32 -11.23 -27.22
C ALA A 36 -12.77 -11.49 -28.67
N SER A 37 -14.08 -11.52 -28.92
CA SER A 37 -14.64 -11.70 -30.26
C SER A 37 -14.39 -10.50 -31.17
N GLU A 38 -14.53 -9.27 -30.66
CA GLU A 38 -14.20 -8.03 -31.39
C GLU A 38 -12.73 -7.95 -31.77
N LEU A 39 -11.86 -8.49 -30.92
CA LEU A 39 -10.43 -8.65 -31.20
C LEU A 39 -10.14 -9.83 -32.14
N GLU A 40 -11.15 -10.53 -32.66
CA GLU A 40 -11.05 -11.70 -33.52
C GLU A 40 -10.35 -12.92 -32.86
N ALA A 41 -10.31 -12.98 -31.53
CA ALA A 41 -9.77 -14.14 -30.83
C ALA A 41 -10.60 -15.41 -31.14
N ARG A 42 -9.91 -16.54 -31.16
CA ARG A 42 -10.49 -17.86 -31.44
C ARG A 42 -10.78 -18.66 -30.17
N ILE A 43 -10.16 -18.24 -29.06
CA ILE A 43 -10.39 -18.80 -27.74
C ILE A 43 -10.38 -17.68 -26.69
N ARG A 44 -11.30 -17.75 -25.73
CA ARG A 44 -11.31 -16.94 -24.51
C ARG A 44 -11.31 -17.86 -23.31
N LEU A 45 -10.28 -17.73 -22.47
CA LEU A 45 -10.18 -18.41 -21.20
C LEU A 45 -10.61 -17.49 -20.04
N GLY A 46 -11.56 -17.96 -19.23
CA GLY A 46 -11.98 -17.35 -17.98
C GLY A 46 -11.39 -18.02 -16.73
N PRO A 47 -11.46 -17.37 -15.56
CA PRO A 47 -11.00 -17.94 -14.30
C PRO A 47 -11.80 -19.14 -13.81
N GLU A 48 -11.26 -19.81 -12.79
CA GLU A 48 -11.89 -20.95 -12.12
C GLU A 48 -13.19 -20.55 -11.41
N LEU A 49 -14.25 -21.35 -11.54
CA LEU A 49 -15.56 -21.07 -10.93
C LEU A 49 -16.05 -19.64 -11.20
N GLU A 50 -15.77 -19.08 -12.40
CA GLU A 50 -16.10 -17.69 -12.70
C GLU A 50 -17.61 -17.39 -12.64
N ILE A 51 -18.49 -18.35 -12.96
CA ILE A 51 -19.94 -18.10 -12.97
C ILE A 51 -20.48 -17.76 -11.56
N PRO A 52 -20.30 -18.62 -10.54
CA PRO A 52 -20.73 -18.28 -9.18
C PRO A 52 -19.74 -17.37 -8.45
N GLY A 53 -18.47 -17.30 -8.87
CA GLY A 53 -17.36 -16.80 -8.07
C GLY A 53 -16.70 -17.92 -7.28
N TYR A 54 -15.38 -17.84 -7.09
CA TYR A 54 -14.60 -18.90 -6.43
C TYR A 54 -14.95 -19.02 -4.94
N GLY A 55 -15.01 -17.89 -4.23
CA GLY A 55 -15.19 -17.77 -2.79
C GLY A 55 -16.60 -18.00 -2.26
N CYS A 56 -17.42 -18.85 -2.89
CA CYS A 56 -18.77 -19.15 -2.38
C CYS A 56 -18.75 -20.02 -1.10
N ALA A 57 -17.64 -20.69 -0.80
CA ALA A 57 -17.46 -21.53 0.38
C ALA A 57 -18.64 -22.51 0.59
N ASP A 58 -19.25 -22.52 1.79
CA ASP A 58 -20.32 -23.46 2.14
C ASP A 58 -21.60 -23.29 1.32
N HIS A 59 -21.76 -22.19 0.57
CA HIS A 59 -22.86 -22.06 -0.39
C HIS A 59 -22.77 -23.10 -1.52
N PHE A 60 -21.62 -23.75 -1.73
CA PHE A 60 -21.55 -24.93 -2.62
C PHE A 60 -22.33 -26.15 -2.12
N PHE A 61 -22.74 -26.19 -0.84
CA PHE A 61 -23.67 -27.20 -0.35
C PHE A 61 -25.14 -26.90 -0.74
N GLU A 62 -25.44 -25.65 -1.07
CA GLU A 62 -26.77 -25.23 -1.49
C GLU A 62 -26.99 -25.58 -2.96
N LEU A 63 -28.09 -26.28 -3.25
CA LEU A 63 -28.43 -26.66 -4.63
C LEU A 63 -28.65 -25.44 -5.52
N ASP A 64 -29.07 -24.31 -4.94
CA ASP A 64 -29.32 -23.06 -5.67
C ASP A 64 -28.04 -22.50 -6.30
N THR A 65 -26.88 -22.65 -5.65
CA THR A 65 -25.59 -22.21 -6.21
C THR A 65 -25.28 -22.95 -7.51
N GLU A 66 -25.49 -24.27 -7.51
CA GLU A 66 -25.33 -25.09 -8.72
C GLU A 66 -26.40 -24.74 -9.76
N ARG A 67 -27.67 -24.67 -9.37
CA ARG A 67 -28.79 -24.37 -10.26
C ARG A 67 -28.61 -23.03 -10.98
N HIS A 68 -28.34 -21.95 -10.26
CA HIS A 68 -28.13 -20.63 -10.85
C HIS A 68 -26.87 -20.57 -11.70
N SER A 69 -25.83 -21.35 -11.36
CA SER A 69 -24.65 -21.49 -12.23
C SER A 69 -25.03 -22.10 -13.58
N TRP A 70 -25.88 -23.13 -13.59
CA TRP A 70 -26.38 -23.76 -14.81
C TRP A 70 -27.33 -22.87 -15.61
N GLU A 71 -28.17 -22.07 -14.95
CA GLU A 71 -29.00 -21.04 -15.61
C GLU A 71 -28.14 -20.01 -16.34
N MET A 72 -27.06 -19.53 -15.71
CA MET A 72 -26.13 -18.60 -16.35
C MET A 72 -25.34 -19.27 -17.47
N LEU A 73 -24.89 -20.52 -17.30
CA LEU A 73 -24.21 -21.29 -18.35
C LEU A 73 -25.11 -21.44 -19.59
N SER A 74 -26.39 -21.80 -19.41
CA SER A 74 -27.34 -21.90 -20.52
C SER A 74 -27.45 -20.58 -21.29
N LYS A 75 -27.60 -19.45 -20.57
CA LYS A 75 -27.63 -18.12 -21.19
C LYS A 75 -26.33 -17.79 -21.93
N LEU A 76 -25.17 -18.18 -21.40
CA LEU A 76 -23.87 -17.97 -22.04
C LEU A 76 -23.72 -18.82 -23.31
N VAL A 77 -24.17 -20.07 -23.27
CA VAL A 77 -24.16 -20.97 -24.43
C VAL A 77 -25.05 -20.41 -25.53
N GLU A 78 -26.26 -19.94 -25.23
CA GLU A 78 -27.13 -19.29 -26.22
C GLU A 78 -26.49 -18.01 -26.77
N LYS A 79 -25.97 -17.14 -25.89
CA LYS A 79 -25.29 -15.89 -26.27
C LYS A 79 -24.06 -16.14 -27.15
N SER A 80 -23.39 -17.29 -27.02
CA SER A 80 -22.23 -17.63 -27.84
C SER A 80 -22.51 -17.75 -29.34
N LYS A 81 -23.78 -17.81 -29.76
CA LYS A 81 -24.19 -17.67 -31.17
C LYS A 81 -23.82 -16.30 -31.76
N GLU A 82 -23.69 -15.27 -30.93
CA GLU A 82 -23.20 -13.94 -31.35
C GLU A 82 -21.68 -13.92 -31.59
N TRP A 83 -20.95 -14.90 -31.07
CA TRP A 83 -19.49 -15.04 -31.23
C TRP A 83 -19.15 -16.42 -31.84
N PRO A 84 -19.65 -16.74 -33.05
CA PRO A 84 -19.64 -18.11 -33.57
C PRO A 84 -18.23 -18.70 -33.74
N ASN A 85 -17.21 -17.85 -33.88
CA ASN A 85 -15.81 -18.25 -34.03
C ASN A 85 -15.05 -18.40 -32.72
N LEU A 86 -15.61 -17.95 -31.58
CA LEU A 86 -14.94 -17.93 -30.28
C LEU A 86 -15.25 -19.20 -29.49
N LEU A 87 -14.23 -19.98 -29.16
CA LEU A 87 -14.31 -21.02 -28.14
C LEU A 87 -14.24 -20.36 -26.77
N VAL A 88 -15.26 -20.52 -25.94
CA VAL A 88 -15.28 -19.95 -24.58
C VAL A 88 -15.08 -21.06 -23.56
N ILE A 89 -14.13 -20.83 -22.64
CA ILE A 89 -13.91 -21.70 -21.48
C ILE A 89 -14.24 -20.89 -20.23
N THR A 90 -15.17 -21.41 -19.42
CA THR A 90 -15.70 -20.82 -18.19
C THR A 90 -15.66 -21.84 -17.05
N GLY A 91 -15.88 -21.42 -15.80
CA GLY A 91 -15.86 -22.28 -14.62
C GLY A 91 -17.20 -22.31 -13.88
N LEU A 92 -17.63 -23.50 -13.46
CA LEU A 92 -18.84 -23.72 -12.65
C LEU A 92 -18.75 -25.01 -11.79
N PRO A 93 -19.55 -25.11 -10.71
CA PRO A 93 -19.77 -26.37 -10.03
C PRO A 93 -20.72 -27.26 -10.85
N THR A 94 -20.47 -28.57 -10.87
CA THR A 94 -21.33 -29.53 -11.57
C THR A 94 -21.40 -30.85 -10.83
N ARG A 95 -22.62 -31.34 -10.61
CA ARG A 95 -22.89 -32.62 -9.98
C ARG A 95 -22.97 -33.72 -11.00
N PHE A 96 -22.13 -34.74 -10.82
CA PHE A 96 -22.15 -35.96 -11.62
C PHE A 96 -22.27 -37.18 -10.69
N ARG A 97 -23.28 -38.02 -10.92
CA ARG A 97 -23.60 -39.19 -10.07
C ARG A 97 -23.72 -38.84 -8.57
N GLY A 98 -24.29 -37.67 -8.28
CA GLY A 98 -24.51 -37.19 -6.90
C GLY A 98 -23.31 -36.46 -6.27
N LEU A 99 -22.12 -36.50 -6.89
CA LEU A 99 -20.91 -35.86 -6.39
C LEU A 99 -20.70 -34.51 -7.07
N LEU A 100 -20.37 -33.47 -6.29
CA LEU A 100 -20.12 -32.12 -6.81
C LEU A 100 -18.65 -31.97 -7.21
N TYR A 101 -18.41 -31.47 -8.42
CA TYR A 101 -17.08 -31.23 -8.97
C TYR A 101 -16.89 -29.76 -9.30
N ASN A 102 -15.70 -29.24 -9.06
CA ASN A 102 -15.24 -27.97 -9.63
C ASN A 102 -14.90 -28.22 -11.10
N CYS A 103 -15.54 -27.52 -12.04
CA CYS A 103 -15.45 -27.82 -13.45
C CYS A 103 -15.12 -26.60 -14.33
N ALA A 104 -14.45 -26.88 -15.45
CA ALA A 104 -14.34 -25.97 -16.58
C ALA A 104 -15.29 -26.42 -17.71
N ALA A 105 -16.21 -25.56 -18.12
CA ALA A 105 -17.11 -25.79 -19.25
C ALA A 105 -16.57 -25.09 -20.50
N ALA A 106 -16.51 -25.82 -21.61
CA ALA A 106 -16.14 -25.31 -22.92
C ALA A 106 -17.35 -25.30 -23.84
N PHE A 107 -17.63 -24.17 -24.47
CA PHE A 107 -18.76 -24.00 -25.38
C PHE A 107 -18.42 -23.09 -26.57
N LYS A 108 -19.14 -23.28 -27.68
CA LYS A 108 -18.97 -22.52 -28.91
C LYS A 108 -20.26 -22.56 -29.72
N ASN A 109 -20.65 -21.41 -30.29
CA ASN A 109 -21.73 -21.28 -31.26
C ASN A 109 -23.03 -22.02 -30.88
N GLY A 110 -23.54 -21.79 -29.67
CA GLY A 110 -24.78 -22.41 -29.19
C GLY A 110 -24.64 -23.83 -28.64
N ARG A 111 -23.44 -24.41 -28.64
CA ARG A 111 -23.20 -25.79 -28.17
C ARG A 111 -22.23 -25.87 -27.01
N LEU A 112 -22.59 -26.68 -26.02
CA LEU A 112 -21.75 -27.03 -24.88
C LEU A 112 -20.91 -28.26 -25.25
N LEU A 113 -19.62 -28.05 -25.47
CA LEU A 113 -18.74 -29.06 -26.08
C LEU A 113 -18.23 -30.08 -25.06
N PHE A 114 -17.85 -29.61 -23.88
CA PHE A 114 -17.20 -30.44 -22.85
C PHE A 114 -17.29 -29.80 -21.47
N ILE A 115 -17.43 -30.61 -20.43
CA ILE A 115 -17.26 -30.20 -19.03
C ILE A 115 -16.12 -31.01 -18.42
N ARG A 116 -15.03 -30.32 -18.10
CA ARG A 116 -13.85 -30.90 -17.46
C ARG A 116 -13.94 -30.77 -15.95
N ALA A 117 -13.95 -31.88 -15.21
CA ALA A 117 -13.91 -31.90 -13.75
C ALA A 117 -12.47 -31.84 -13.20
N LYS A 118 -12.17 -30.95 -12.25
CA LYS A 118 -10.86 -30.73 -11.61
C LYS A 118 -10.31 -32.00 -10.94
N MET A 119 -9.03 -32.31 -11.16
CA MET A 119 -8.37 -33.55 -10.71
C MET A 119 -7.45 -33.35 -9.49
N GLY A 120 -6.90 -32.14 -9.31
CA GLY A 120 -6.13 -31.75 -8.13
C GLY A 120 -6.86 -30.67 -7.36
N LEU A 121 -7.26 -30.94 -6.11
CA LEU A 121 -7.94 -29.96 -5.27
C LEU A 121 -6.92 -29.25 -4.36
N ALA A 122 -7.14 -27.97 -4.11
CA ALA A 122 -6.35 -27.17 -3.19
C ALA A 122 -6.91 -27.26 -1.76
N ASP A 123 -6.10 -27.73 -0.82
CA ASP A 123 -6.46 -27.84 0.61
C ASP A 123 -5.42 -27.20 1.55
N ASP A 124 -4.42 -26.50 0.99
CA ASP A 124 -3.35 -25.84 1.74
C ASP A 124 -3.69 -24.39 2.11
N ASN A 125 -3.13 -23.92 3.24
CA ASN A 125 -3.30 -22.55 3.74
C ASN A 125 -4.79 -22.17 3.92
N VAL A 126 -5.27 -21.21 3.13
CA VAL A 126 -6.65 -20.71 3.14
C VAL A 126 -7.60 -21.56 2.29
N TYR A 127 -7.07 -22.48 1.48
CA TYR A 127 -7.87 -23.35 0.62
C TYR A 127 -8.39 -24.58 1.37
N ARG A 128 -9.61 -24.99 1.03
CA ARG A 128 -10.34 -26.13 1.63
C ARG A 128 -11.29 -26.78 0.61
N GLU A 129 -10.88 -26.90 -0.66
CA GLU A 129 -11.78 -27.35 -1.73
C GLU A 129 -12.37 -28.74 -1.49
N SER A 130 -11.66 -29.64 -0.83
CA SER A 130 -12.15 -30.98 -0.49
C SER A 130 -13.36 -30.97 0.46
N ARG A 131 -13.63 -29.83 1.12
CA ARG A 131 -14.85 -29.63 1.91
C ARG A 131 -16.11 -29.69 1.05
N TRP A 132 -16.04 -29.16 -0.18
CA TRP A 132 -17.22 -28.98 -1.04
C TRP A 132 -17.19 -29.84 -2.30
N PHE A 133 -16.00 -30.12 -2.84
CA PHE A 133 -15.80 -30.78 -4.12
C PHE A 133 -15.13 -32.14 -3.97
N VAL A 134 -15.41 -33.02 -4.93
CA VAL A 134 -14.70 -34.29 -5.12
C VAL A 134 -13.75 -34.15 -6.31
N LYS A 135 -12.59 -34.80 -6.21
CA LYS A 135 -11.60 -34.78 -7.29
C LYS A 135 -11.91 -35.77 -8.41
N TRP A 136 -11.53 -35.32 -9.60
CA TRP A 136 -11.30 -36.04 -10.84
C TRP A 136 -10.36 -37.24 -10.73
N THR A 137 -10.76 -38.52 -10.74
CA THR A 137 -9.79 -39.64 -10.60
C THR A 137 -9.50 -40.40 -11.88
N GLU A 138 -10.33 -40.30 -12.92
CA GLU A 138 -10.19 -41.09 -14.13
C GLU A 138 -9.51 -40.33 -15.26
N THR A 139 -8.20 -40.54 -15.42
CA THR A 139 -7.38 -39.93 -16.46
C THR A 139 -7.86 -40.27 -17.88
N PHE A 140 -8.05 -39.26 -18.71
CA PHE A 140 -8.50 -39.31 -20.10
C PHE A 140 -9.79 -40.11 -20.33
N LYS A 141 -10.66 -40.17 -19.32
CA LYS A 141 -11.99 -40.75 -19.44
C LYS A 141 -13.06 -39.69 -19.24
N HIS A 142 -14.06 -39.75 -20.10
CA HIS A 142 -15.26 -38.95 -20.01
C HIS A 142 -16.50 -39.80 -20.28
N TYR A 143 -17.64 -39.36 -19.78
CA TYR A 143 -18.94 -40.02 -19.94
C TYR A 143 -19.93 -39.03 -20.55
N GLN A 144 -20.92 -39.55 -21.26
CA GLN A 144 -22.04 -38.73 -21.71
C GLN A 144 -22.93 -38.44 -20.50
N MET A 145 -22.94 -37.18 -20.07
CA MET A 145 -23.78 -36.68 -18.99
C MET A 145 -25.08 -36.11 -19.59
N PRO A 146 -26.27 -36.55 -19.15
CA PRO A 146 -27.53 -35.98 -19.61
C PRO A 146 -27.66 -34.54 -19.13
N LEU A 147 -28.11 -33.66 -20.02
CA LEU A 147 -28.42 -32.27 -19.71
C LEU A 147 -29.86 -32.15 -19.24
N ASN A 148 -30.09 -31.41 -18.16
CA ASN A 148 -31.43 -31.14 -17.66
C ASN A 148 -32.18 -30.25 -18.67
N SER A 149 -33.35 -30.70 -19.12
CA SER A 149 -34.21 -29.96 -20.05
C SER A 149 -34.67 -28.60 -19.51
N GLU A 150 -34.66 -28.40 -18.19
CA GLU A 150 -34.96 -27.11 -17.54
C GLU A 150 -34.02 -25.98 -18.01
N PHE A 151 -32.80 -26.31 -18.43
CA PHE A 151 -31.82 -25.33 -18.89
C PHE A 151 -31.84 -25.12 -20.42
N TYR A 152 -32.81 -25.70 -21.14
CA TYR A 152 -33.09 -25.43 -22.56
C TYR A 152 -31.89 -25.55 -23.52
N PHE A 153 -30.92 -26.42 -23.24
CA PHE A 153 -29.86 -26.73 -24.20
C PHE A 153 -30.43 -27.45 -25.44
N GLU A 154 -29.92 -27.13 -26.63
CA GLU A 154 -30.31 -27.81 -27.88
C GLU A 154 -29.90 -29.30 -27.90
N GLN A 155 -28.91 -29.66 -27.09
CA GLN A 155 -28.31 -30.98 -26.99
C GLN A 155 -28.78 -31.70 -25.72
N SER A 156 -28.97 -33.02 -25.81
CA SER A 156 -29.43 -33.83 -24.69
C SER A 156 -28.30 -34.35 -23.79
N TYR A 157 -27.07 -34.37 -24.29
CA TYR A 157 -25.90 -34.88 -23.58
C TYR A 157 -24.69 -33.97 -23.79
N VAL A 158 -23.77 -34.01 -22.83
CA VAL A 158 -22.45 -33.41 -22.93
C VAL A 158 -21.39 -34.38 -22.39
N PRO A 159 -20.20 -34.49 -23.02
CA PRO A 159 -19.07 -35.17 -22.42
C PRO A 159 -18.68 -34.53 -21.07
N PHE A 160 -18.53 -35.35 -20.03
CA PHE A 160 -18.12 -34.95 -18.68
C PHE A 160 -16.98 -35.84 -18.18
N GLY A 161 -15.88 -35.26 -17.67
CA GLY A 161 -14.76 -36.01 -17.11
C GLY A 161 -13.42 -35.36 -17.44
N ASP A 162 -12.45 -36.15 -17.91
CA ASP A 162 -11.14 -35.70 -18.36
C ASP A 162 -10.90 -36.03 -19.85
N GLY A 163 -10.39 -35.07 -20.63
CA GLY A 163 -10.31 -35.19 -22.08
C GLY A 163 -9.65 -33.99 -22.76
N ILE A 164 -9.50 -34.10 -24.09
CA ILE A 164 -8.89 -33.10 -24.97
C ILE A 164 -9.93 -32.70 -26.02
N LEU A 165 -10.08 -31.41 -26.30
CA LEU A 165 -10.88 -30.93 -27.44
C LEU A 165 -10.02 -30.87 -28.71
N GLU A 166 -10.57 -31.28 -29.85
CA GLU A 166 -9.91 -31.16 -31.16
C GLU A 166 -10.85 -30.45 -32.15
N SER A 167 -10.36 -29.37 -32.75
CA SER A 167 -11.10 -28.57 -33.74
C SER A 167 -11.07 -29.21 -35.14
N SER A 168 -11.87 -28.68 -36.06
CA SER A 168 -11.94 -29.17 -37.45
C SER A 168 -10.63 -28.98 -38.24
N ASP A 169 -9.81 -28.01 -37.83
CA ASP A 169 -8.48 -27.71 -38.36
C ASP A 169 -7.33 -28.29 -37.53
N ASN A 170 -7.60 -29.35 -36.75
CA ASN A 170 -6.63 -30.14 -35.99
C ASN A 170 -5.84 -29.33 -34.96
N VAL A 171 -6.49 -28.38 -34.26
CA VAL A 171 -5.93 -27.73 -33.08
C VAL A 171 -6.45 -28.42 -31.84
N ARG A 172 -5.54 -28.84 -30.96
CA ARG A 172 -5.87 -29.54 -29.71
C ARG A 172 -5.83 -28.59 -28.53
N VAL A 173 -6.92 -28.56 -27.77
CA VAL A 173 -7.08 -27.73 -26.56
C VAL A 173 -7.19 -28.62 -25.34
N GLY A 174 -6.31 -28.39 -24.37
CA GLY A 174 -6.26 -29.11 -23.10
C GLY A 174 -6.62 -28.22 -21.92
N PHE A 175 -7.01 -28.85 -20.83
CA PHE A 175 -7.54 -28.17 -19.64
C PHE A 175 -6.67 -28.50 -18.43
N GLU A 176 -6.28 -27.47 -17.70
CA GLU A 176 -5.63 -27.53 -16.39
C GLU A 176 -6.43 -26.58 -15.49
N ILE A 177 -6.70 -26.91 -14.23
CA ILE A 177 -7.49 -26.03 -13.35
C ILE A 177 -6.69 -25.75 -12.10
N CYS A 178 -6.30 -24.50 -11.91
CA CYS A 178 -5.50 -24.01 -10.80
C CYS A 178 -4.45 -25.05 -10.37
N GLU A 179 -4.52 -25.51 -9.11
CA GLU A 179 -3.60 -26.41 -8.40
C GLU A 179 -3.01 -27.57 -9.22
N GLU A 180 -3.70 -28.03 -10.27
CA GLU A 180 -3.15 -29.00 -11.21
C GLU A 180 -1.77 -28.59 -11.79
N LEU A 181 -1.50 -27.30 -12.03
CA LEU A 181 -0.17 -26.80 -12.46
C LEU A 181 0.91 -26.96 -11.38
N TRP A 182 0.54 -26.77 -10.11
CA TRP A 182 1.45 -26.77 -8.95
C TRP A 182 1.87 -28.19 -8.54
N SER A 183 1.08 -29.19 -8.93
CA SER A 183 1.36 -30.58 -8.61
C SER A 183 2.69 -31.07 -9.22
N ALA A 184 3.39 -31.96 -8.52
CA ALA A 184 4.67 -32.51 -8.99
C ALA A 184 4.59 -33.22 -10.36
N ARG A 185 3.39 -33.68 -10.72
CA ARG A 185 3.07 -34.24 -12.03
C ARG A 185 1.96 -33.40 -12.67
N SER A 186 2.29 -32.16 -13.00
CA SER A 186 1.35 -31.21 -13.59
C SER A 186 0.60 -31.81 -14.78
N THR A 187 -0.70 -31.53 -14.87
CA THR A 187 -1.58 -32.07 -15.93
C THR A 187 -1.07 -31.72 -17.33
N ASN A 188 -0.44 -30.55 -17.50
CA ASN A 188 0.16 -30.11 -18.75
C ASN A 188 1.21 -31.07 -19.32
N ILE A 189 1.89 -31.87 -18.49
CA ILE A 189 2.91 -32.83 -18.95
C ILE A 189 2.25 -33.89 -19.82
N ARG A 190 1.26 -34.61 -19.28
CA ARG A 190 0.54 -35.66 -20.04
C ARG A 190 -0.27 -35.09 -21.21
N LEU A 191 -0.77 -33.86 -21.10
CA LEU A 191 -1.45 -33.19 -22.20
C LEU A 191 -0.50 -32.89 -23.36
N SER A 192 0.71 -32.41 -23.05
CA SER A 192 1.74 -32.13 -24.06
C SER A 192 2.21 -33.39 -24.79
N GLU A 193 2.29 -34.53 -24.08
CA GLU A 193 2.63 -35.83 -24.66
C GLU A 193 1.54 -36.33 -25.64
N GLN A 194 0.29 -35.88 -25.47
CA GLN A 194 -0.81 -36.11 -26.42
C GLN A 194 -0.88 -35.06 -27.54
N GLY A 195 0.11 -34.17 -27.64
CA GLY A 195 0.19 -33.16 -28.68
C GLY A 195 -0.83 -32.04 -28.54
N VAL A 196 -1.28 -31.71 -27.32
CA VAL A 196 -2.12 -30.53 -27.08
C VAL A 196 -1.38 -29.25 -27.51
N ASP A 197 -2.02 -28.37 -28.28
CA ASP A 197 -1.41 -27.13 -28.77
C ASP A 197 -1.57 -25.97 -27.79
N ILE A 198 -2.76 -25.87 -27.17
CA ILE A 198 -3.15 -24.79 -26.27
C ILE A 198 -3.58 -25.39 -24.93
N MET A 199 -2.83 -25.10 -23.87
CA MET A 199 -3.14 -25.43 -22.49
C MET A 199 -3.91 -24.28 -21.83
N CYS A 200 -5.09 -24.58 -21.31
CA CYS A 200 -5.96 -23.59 -20.70
C CYS A 200 -6.02 -23.79 -19.19
N ASN A 201 -5.48 -22.84 -18.42
CA ASN A 201 -5.51 -22.81 -16.96
C ASN A 201 -6.41 -21.69 -16.40
N GLY A 202 -7.62 -22.06 -16.02
CA GLY A 202 -8.48 -21.19 -15.20
C GLY A 202 -8.14 -21.36 -13.72
N SER A 203 -7.91 -20.25 -13.01
CA SER A 203 -7.41 -20.24 -11.63
C SER A 203 -8.20 -19.33 -10.68
N GLY A 204 -8.25 -19.74 -9.41
CA GLY A 204 -8.64 -18.95 -8.24
C GLY A 204 -7.45 -18.69 -7.31
N SER A 205 -6.39 -18.06 -7.84
CA SER A 205 -5.13 -17.88 -7.13
C SER A 205 -5.08 -16.54 -6.38
N HIS A 206 -5.19 -16.59 -5.05
CA HIS A 206 -5.14 -15.38 -4.21
C HIS A 206 -3.70 -14.84 -4.07
N HIS A 207 -3.64 -13.53 -3.76
CA HIS A 207 -2.44 -12.76 -3.49
C HIS A 207 -1.71 -13.31 -2.26
N ILE A 208 -0.43 -13.62 -2.46
CA ILE A 208 0.56 -13.80 -1.40
C ILE A 208 1.76 -12.98 -1.85
N LEU A 209 2.38 -12.24 -0.93
CA LEU A 209 3.50 -11.36 -1.23
C LEU A 209 4.60 -12.11 -2.03
N GLY A 210 4.90 -11.66 -3.25
CA GLY A 210 5.91 -12.25 -4.13
C GLY A 210 5.50 -13.55 -4.85
N LYS A 211 4.30 -14.09 -4.62
CA LYS A 211 3.81 -15.32 -5.27
C LYS A 211 3.58 -15.15 -6.77
N SER A 212 3.23 -13.96 -7.25
CA SER A 212 3.01 -13.72 -8.68
C SER A 212 4.28 -14.04 -9.50
N ASN A 213 5.44 -13.62 -9.01
CA ASN A 213 6.73 -13.92 -9.64
C ASN A 213 6.97 -15.44 -9.73
N TYR A 214 6.73 -16.18 -8.63
CA TYR A 214 6.82 -17.63 -8.62
C TYR A 214 5.87 -18.28 -9.65
N ARG A 215 4.61 -17.85 -9.64
CA ARG A 215 3.55 -18.38 -10.51
C ARG A 215 3.85 -18.15 -11.99
N ILE A 216 4.23 -16.94 -12.38
CA ILE A 216 4.48 -16.60 -13.78
C ILE A 216 5.83 -17.15 -14.23
N ASN A 217 6.92 -16.78 -13.56
CA ASN A 217 8.27 -17.06 -14.05
C ASN A 217 8.69 -18.51 -13.85
N GLN A 218 8.31 -19.14 -12.73
CA GLN A 218 8.77 -20.49 -12.43
C GLN A 218 7.78 -21.55 -12.89
N LEU A 219 6.47 -21.33 -12.71
CA LEU A 219 5.47 -22.34 -13.08
C LEU A 219 4.97 -22.19 -14.51
N ILE A 220 4.42 -21.04 -14.91
CA ILE A 220 3.82 -20.86 -16.24
C ILE A 220 4.90 -20.89 -17.34
N LEU A 221 5.89 -20.00 -17.24
CA LEU A 221 6.98 -19.95 -18.21
C LEU A 221 7.83 -21.22 -18.13
N GLY A 222 8.14 -21.71 -16.92
CA GLY A 222 8.89 -22.96 -16.75
C GLY A 222 8.17 -24.18 -17.34
N SER A 223 6.85 -24.29 -17.18
CA SER A 223 6.04 -25.36 -17.78
C SER A 223 6.03 -25.26 -19.30
N SER A 224 5.67 -24.09 -19.84
CA SER A 224 5.64 -23.85 -21.28
C SER A 224 7.04 -24.06 -21.92
N ALA A 225 8.10 -23.61 -21.25
CA ALA A 225 9.49 -23.84 -21.66
C ALA A 225 9.87 -25.30 -21.58
N LYS A 226 9.33 -26.09 -20.65
CA LYS A 226 9.63 -27.52 -20.49
C LYS A 226 8.93 -28.36 -21.57
N VAL A 227 7.62 -28.21 -21.70
CA VAL A 227 6.78 -29.11 -22.51
C VAL A 227 6.45 -28.56 -23.90
N GLY A 228 6.62 -27.25 -24.12
CA GLY A 228 6.20 -26.57 -25.35
C GLY A 228 4.69 -26.44 -25.46
N GLY A 229 4.23 -25.52 -26.29
CA GLY A 229 2.81 -25.19 -26.46
C GLY A 229 2.47 -23.80 -25.94
N VAL A 230 1.27 -23.35 -26.32
CA VAL A 230 0.69 -22.10 -25.85
C VAL A 230 0.05 -22.36 -24.48
N TYR A 231 0.39 -21.55 -23.49
CA TYR A 231 -0.17 -21.62 -22.15
C TYR A 231 -0.99 -20.37 -21.86
N LEU A 232 -2.30 -20.55 -21.70
CA LEU A 232 -3.24 -19.51 -21.29
C LEU A 232 -3.50 -19.65 -19.80
N TYR A 233 -3.29 -18.57 -19.04
CA TYR A 233 -3.57 -18.49 -17.62
C TYR A 233 -4.59 -17.37 -17.36
N ALA A 234 -5.71 -17.70 -16.71
CA ALA A 234 -6.76 -16.76 -16.32
C ALA A 234 -6.98 -16.82 -14.82
N ASN A 235 -7.11 -15.66 -14.16
CA ASN A 235 -7.28 -15.54 -12.72
C ASN A 235 -8.30 -14.46 -12.38
N HIS A 236 -8.93 -14.60 -11.22
CA HIS A 236 -9.75 -13.53 -10.64
C HIS A 236 -8.92 -12.31 -10.28
N ARG A 237 -9.56 -11.14 -10.14
CA ARG A 237 -8.98 -9.94 -9.53
C ARG A 237 -9.96 -9.35 -8.53
N GLY A 238 -9.48 -8.77 -7.44
CA GLY A 238 -10.37 -8.16 -6.46
C GLY A 238 -10.69 -9.08 -5.28
N CYS A 239 -11.64 -8.65 -4.44
CA CYS A 239 -12.14 -9.41 -3.29
C CYS A 239 -13.54 -9.92 -3.62
N ASP A 240 -13.73 -11.23 -3.70
CA ASP A 240 -14.99 -11.87 -4.10
C ASP A 240 -15.97 -12.13 -2.94
N GLY A 241 -15.70 -11.60 -1.75
CA GLY A 241 -16.58 -11.72 -0.57
C GLY A 241 -15.91 -12.27 0.69
N ASP A 242 -14.68 -12.77 0.59
CA ASP A 242 -13.87 -13.20 1.75
C ASP A 242 -12.67 -12.26 1.98
N ARG A 243 -11.86 -12.54 3.01
CA ARG A 243 -10.63 -11.83 3.39
C ARG A 243 -9.49 -11.89 2.36
N VAL A 244 -9.63 -12.68 1.30
CA VAL A 244 -8.60 -12.85 0.29
C VAL A 244 -8.77 -11.85 -0.84
N TYR A 245 -7.65 -11.43 -1.43
CA TYR A 245 -7.63 -10.64 -2.65
C TYR A 245 -7.02 -11.49 -3.77
N TYR A 246 -7.70 -11.58 -4.91
CA TYR A 246 -7.16 -12.20 -6.11
C TYR A 246 -6.41 -11.16 -6.92
N ASP A 247 -5.20 -11.51 -7.37
CA ASP A 247 -4.24 -10.56 -7.91
C ASP A 247 -4.17 -10.56 -9.44
N GLY A 248 -5.16 -11.13 -10.13
CA GLY A 248 -5.20 -11.12 -11.60
C GLY A 248 -3.92 -11.72 -12.20
N ALA A 249 -3.18 -10.89 -12.93
CA ALA A 249 -1.96 -11.26 -13.62
C ALA A 249 -2.15 -12.41 -14.62
N SER A 250 -3.31 -12.42 -15.28
CA SER A 250 -3.63 -13.38 -16.34
C SER A 250 -2.69 -13.19 -17.51
N THR A 251 -2.22 -14.28 -18.07
CA THR A 251 -0.99 -14.32 -18.86
C THR A 251 -1.13 -15.27 -20.05
N ILE A 252 -0.47 -14.91 -21.16
CA ILE A 252 -0.30 -15.76 -22.34
C ILE A 252 1.19 -16.01 -22.52
N ALA A 253 1.58 -17.27 -22.57
CA ALA A 253 2.95 -17.70 -22.82
C ALA A 253 3.01 -18.71 -23.97
N GLN A 254 4.15 -18.80 -24.65
CA GLN A 254 4.39 -19.80 -25.68
C GLN A 254 5.84 -20.27 -25.62
N ASN A 255 6.05 -21.59 -25.51
CA ASN A 255 7.36 -22.22 -25.52
C ASN A 255 8.40 -21.64 -24.53
N GLY A 256 7.94 -21.03 -23.43
CA GLY A 256 8.78 -20.38 -22.42
C GLY A 256 8.86 -18.86 -22.52
N ASP A 257 8.36 -18.28 -23.60
CA ASP A 257 8.30 -16.84 -23.81
C ASP A 257 6.98 -16.26 -23.32
N LEU A 258 7.06 -15.12 -22.62
CA LEU A 258 5.89 -14.36 -22.19
C LEU A 258 5.40 -13.47 -23.34
N LEU A 259 4.16 -13.64 -23.78
CA LEU A 259 3.60 -12.87 -24.89
C LEU A 259 2.71 -11.72 -24.43
N ALA A 260 1.95 -11.94 -23.35
CA ALA A 260 1.06 -10.92 -22.79
C ALA A 260 0.81 -11.19 -21.31
N GLN A 261 0.62 -10.13 -20.53
CA GLN A 261 0.28 -10.20 -19.11
C GLN A 261 -0.64 -9.02 -18.75
N ILE A 262 -1.74 -9.32 -18.05
CA ILE A 262 -2.64 -8.33 -17.45
C ILE A 262 -2.02 -7.82 -16.14
N HIS A 263 -2.29 -6.57 -15.76
CA HIS A 263 -1.80 -6.01 -14.51
C HIS A 263 -2.43 -6.66 -13.26
N GLN A 264 -1.67 -6.61 -12.17
CA GLN A 264 -1.95 -7.37 -10.96
C GLN A 264 -3.05 -6.74 -10.07
N PHE A 265 -3.03 -5.41 -9.88
CA PHE A 265 -3.82 -4.72 -8.84
C PHE A 265 -4.64 -3.53 -9.35
N ASP A 266 -5.26 -3.72 -10.51
CA ASP A 266 -6.24 -2.78 -11.05
C ASP A 266 -7.57 -2.89 -10.33
N ILE A 267 -8.41 -1.87 -10.50
CA ILE A 267 -9.71 -1.79 -9.83
C ILE A 267 -10.90 -2.04 -10.75
N GLU A 268 -10.69 -2.00 -12.06
CA GLU A 268 -11.74 -2.13 -13.07
C GLU A 268 -12.44 -3.48 -12.96
N ASP A 269 -13.77 -3.51 -13.02
CA ASP A 269 -14.52 -4.77 -12.98
C ASP A 269 -14.51 -5.45 -14.36
N THR A 270 -14.46 -4.66 -15.44
CA THR A 270 -14.75 -5.17 -16.78
C THR A 270 -13.95 -4.54 -17.92
N VAL A 271 -13.09 -3.56 -17.68
CA VAL A 271 -12.63 -2.69 -18.76
C VAL A 271 -11.34 -3.16 -19.47
N SER A 272 -11.39 -3.13 -20.81
CA SER A 272 -10.22 -3.07 -21.71
C SER A 272 -10.17 -1.75 -22.50
N PHE A 273 -8.96 -1.33 -22.89
CA PHE A 273 -8.65 -0.22 -23.80
C PHE A 273 -7.67 -0.64 -24.90
N ARG A 274 -7.73 0.04 -26.05
CA ARG A 274 -6.91 -0.12 -27.27
C ARG A 274 -6.21 1.20 -27.62
N ILE A 275 -4.87 1.24 -27.69
CA ILE A 275 -4.14 2.05 -28.68
C ILE A 275 -3.17 1.14 -29.42
N LEU A 276 -3.20 1.20 -30.75
CA LEU A 276 -2.10 0.80 -31.61
C LEU A 276 -1.15 2.00 -31.68
N CYS A 277 0.02 1.96 -31.03
CA CYS A 277 1.13 2.77 -31.50
C CYS A 277 2.49 2.25 -31.05
N VAL A 278 3.39 2.26 -32.03
CA VAL A 278 4.82 2.00 -31.98
C VAL A 278 5.46 2.91 -30.92
N GLN A 279 6.27 2.32 -30.03
CA GLN A 279 7.05 2.96 -28.95
C GLN A 279 6.29 3.40 -27.68
N LYS A 280 6.39 2.55 -26.63
CA LYS A 280 6.16 2.81 -25.19
C LYS A 280 4.81 3.43 -24.79
N ILE A 281 3.77 2.60 -24.63
CA ILE A 281 2.60 2.86 -23.76
C ILE A 281 2.16 1.53 -23.12
N ILE A 282 1.90 1.54 -21.81
CA ILE A 282 1.50 0.39 -20.97
C ILE A 282 -0.05 0.34 -20.89
N TYR A 283 -0.65 -0.81 -21.20
CA TYR A 283 -2.11 -0.99 -21.35
C TYR A 283 -2.70 -1.83 -20.21
N PHE A 284 -3.81 -1.38 -19.62
CA PHE A 284 -4.58 -2.11 -18.61
C PHE A 284 -5.83 -2.69 -19.28
N GLN A 285 -5.91 -4.02 -19.37
CA GLN A 285 -7.00 -4.74 -20.05
C GLN A 285 -7.55 -5.86 -19.17
N CYS A 286 -8.87 -5.99 -19.03
CA CYS A 286 -9.51 -7.20 -18.49
C CYS A 286 -9.37 -8.40 -19.44
N VAL A 287 -9.15 -8.16 -20.73
CA VAL A 287 -8.87 -9.20 -21.75
C VAL A 287 -7.57 -8.84 -22.45
N THR A 288 -6.60 -9.75 -22.43
CA THR A 288 -5.39 -9.61 -23.24
C THR A 288 -5.36 -10.67 -24.33
N THR A 289 -4.75 -10.33 -25.47
CA THR A 289 -4.67 -11.22 -26.63
C THR A 289 -3.25 -11.32 -27.15
N ALA A 290 -2.93 -12.47 -27.74
CA ALA A 290 -1.69 -12.66 -28.47
C ALA A 290 -1.97 -13.40 -29.78
N ILE A 291 -1.17 -13.10 -30.81
CA ILE A 291 -1.14 -13.83 -32.06
C ILE A 291 0.00 -14.84 -31.94
N VAL A 292 -0.33 -16.11 -32.03
CA VAL A 292 0.61 -17.24 -31.88
C VAL A 292 0.62 -18.06 -33.15
N ASP A 293 1.77 -18.61 -33.52
CA ASP A 293 1.87 -19.64 -34.56
C ASP A 293 1.98 -21.01 -33.90
N LEU A 294 0.99 -21.87 -34.13
CA LEU A 294 0.98 -23.22 -33.56
C LEU A 294 2.04 -24.13 -34.20
N SER A 295 2.58 -23.77 -35.38
CA SER A 295 3.68 -24.48 -36.03
C SER A 295 4.96 -24.41 -35.19
N ASP A 296 5.18 -23.31 -34.47
CA ASP A 296 6.33 -23.13 -33.59
C ASP A 296 6.33 -24.14 -32.44
N ASN A 297 5.15 -24.54 -31.95
CA ASN A 297 5.03 -25.59 -30.93
C ASN A 297 5.56 -26.93 -31.44
N SER A 298 5.26 -27.25 -32.71
CA SER A 298 5.71 -28.48 -33.35
C SER A 298 7.23 -28.49 -33.51
N THR A 299 7.79 -27.38 -34.00
CA THR A 299 9.25 -27.20 -34.14
C THR A 299 9.95 -27.28 -32.79
N PHE A 300 9.44 -26.57 -31.78
CA PHE A 300 10.01 -26.54 -30.43
C PHE A 300 10.04 -27.93 -29.78
N ARG A 301 8.93 -28.68 -29.88
CA ARG A 301 8.85 -30.06 -29.37
C ARG A 301 9.77 -30.99 -30.14
N GLN A 302 9.92 -30.81 -31.46
CA GLN A 302 10.81 -31.63 -32.28
C GLN A 302 12.28 -31.47 -31.90
N MET A 303 12.69 -30.29 -31.44
CA MET A 303 14.06 -30.03 -30.97
C MET A 303 14.41 -30.82 -29.69
N LYS A 304 13.43 -31.33 -28.94
CA LYS A 304 13.64 -32.02 -27.66
C LYS A 304 13.49 -33.53 -27.77
N SER A 305 14.61 -34.22 -28.01
CA SER A 305 14.59 -35.66 -28.32
C SER A 305 13.94 -36.55 -27.25
N SER A 306 14.15 -36.26 -25.97
CA SER A 306 13.57 -37.03 -24.85
C SER A 306 12.04 -36.95 -24.82
N ASN A 307 11.48 -35.75 -25.04
CA ASN A 307 10.04 -35.54 -25.01
C ASN A 307 9.34 -36.30 -26.14
N ARG A 308 10.00 -36.44 -27.30
CA ARG A 308 9.47 -37.22 -28.43
C ARG A 308 9.36 -38.70 -28.11
N GLY A 309 10.39 -39.28 -27.50
CA GLY A 309 10.37 -40.68 -27.08
C GLY A 309 9.27 -40.94 -26.04
N ASN A 310 9.19 -40.09 -25.03
CA ASN A 310 8.14 -40.20 -24.01
C ASN A 310 6.73 -40.09 -24.61
N ALA A 311 6.52 -39.16 -25.56
CA ALA A 311 5.24 -38.97 -26.23
C ALA A 311 4.88 -40.16 -27.14
N SER A 312 5.86 -40.76 -27.84
CA SER A 312 5.60 -41.94 -28.68
C SER A 312 5.19 -43.18 -27.89
N ASP A 313 5.60 -43.26 -26.62
CA ASP A 313 5.30 -44.38 -25.74
C ASP A 313 3.91 -44.27 -25.09
N GLN A 314 3.23 -43.12 -25.21
CA GLN A 314 1.91 -42.92 -24.61
C GLN A 314 0.79 -43.56 -25.43
N ILE A 315 -0.21 -44.07 -24.72
CA ILE A 315 -1.47 -44.51 -25.34
C ILE A 315 -2.17 -43.29 -25.94
N THR A 316 -2.53 -43.37 -27.22
CA THR A 316 -3.25 -42.29 -27.90
C THR A 316 -4.63 -42.10 -27.30
N VAL A 317 -4.92 -40.87 -26.88
CA VAL A 317 -6.23 -40.46 -26.38
C VAL A 317 -7.12 -40.05 -27.55
N ILE A 318 -8.36 -40.52 -27.57
CA ILE A 318 -9.37 -40.08 -28.55
C ILE A 318 -9.90 -38.72 -28.09
N PRO A 319 -9.69 -37.63 -28.87
CA PRO A 319 -10.18 -36.32 -28.50
C PRO A 319 -11.69 -36.19 -28.72
N ILE A 320 -12.31 -35.28 -27.98
CA ILE A 320 -13.68 -34.83 -28.21
C ILE A 320 -13.63 -33.81 -29.36
N ARG A 321 -14.13 -34.22 -30.51
CA ARG A 321 -14.12 -33.38 -31.72
C ARG A 321 -15.27 -32.39 -31.73
N PHE A 322 -15.01 -31.17 -32.20
CA PHE A 322 -16.05 -30.17 -32.41
C PHE A 322 -15.92 -29.48 -33.77
N GLU A 323 -17.06 -28.99 -34.27
CA GLU A 323 -17.11 -28.23 -35.52
C GLU A 323 -16.64 -26.79 -35.29
N GLY A 324 -15.74 -26.32 -36.14
CA GLY A 324 -15.23 -24.96 -36.14
C GLY A 324 -13.71 -24.89 -36.17
N ASN A 325 -13.21 -23.83 -36.79
CA ASN A 325 -11.79 -23.56 -36.91
C ASN A 325 -11.26 -22.77 -35.72
N MET A 326 -10.01 -23.05 -35.35
CA MET A 326 -9.25 -22.34 -34.32
C MET A 326 -8.11 -21.52 -34.93
N ILE A 327 -7.66 -21.85 -36.14
CA ILE A 327 -6.72 -21.07 -36.95
C ILE A 327 -7.45 -19.87 -37.55
N GLY A 328 -6.76 -18.73 -37.66
CA GLY A 328 -7.27 -17.47 -38.18
C GLY A 328 -7.56 -16.41 -37.12
N GLY A 329 -8.29 -15.36 -37.50
CA GLY A 329 -8.40 -14.13 -36.69
C GLY A 329 -7.14 -13.26 -36.76
N VAL A 330 -6.37 -13.46 -37.84
CA VAL A 330 -5.07 -12.84 -38.10
C VAL A 330 -5.05 -12.44 -39.57
N LYS A 331 -4.74 -11.19 -39.86
CA LYS A 331 -4.61 -10.73 -41.25
C LYS A 331 -3.31 -11.26 -41.84
N PHE A 332 -3.26 -11.47 -43.16
CA PHE A 332 -2.07 -12.03 -43.84
C PHE A 332 -0.76 -11.30 -43.47
N ASN A 333 -0.79 -9.97 -43.41
CA ASN A 333 0.36 -9.11 -43.08
C ASN A 333 0.60 -8.90 -41.57
N GLU A 334 -0.27 -9.42 -40.71
CA GLU A 334 -0.18 -9.21 -39.26
C GLU A 334 0.81 -10.21 -38.66
N LYS A 335 1.80 -9.72 -37.89
CA LYS A 335 2.85 -10.57 -37.32
C LYS A 335 2.38 -11.24 -36.03
N CYS A 336 3.06 -12.33 -35.66
CA CYS A 336 2.93 -12.91 -34.33
C CYS A 336 3.30 -11.88 -33.27
N THR A 337 2.75 -12.03 -32.07
CA THR A 337 3.07 -11.17 -30.94
C THR A 337 4.51 -11.40 -30.52
N GLU A 338 5.28 -10.32 -30.43
CA GLU A 338 6.67 -10.38 -30.00
C GLU A 338 6.77 -10.72 -28.50
N PRO A 339 7.73 -11.58 -28.10
CA PRO A 339 8.00 -11.85 -26.69
C PRO A 339 8.34 -10.60 -25.88
N ILE A 340 7.85 -10.55 -24.65
CA ILE A 340 8.23 -9.54 -23.66
C ILE A 340 9.62 -9.89 -23.12
N THR A 341 10.62 -9.05 -23.39
CA THR A 341 12.01 -9.30 -22.98
C THR A 341 12.29 -8.98 -21.51
N ASN A 342 11.61 -7.97 -20.95
CA ASN A 342 11.84 -7.50 -19.57
C ASN A 342 10.79 -8.07 -18.60
N VAL A 343 10.67 -9.40 -18.54
CA VAL A 343 9.66 -10.05 -17.68
C VAL A 343 9.82 -9.68 -16.20
N GLU A 344 11.05 -9.46 -15.74
CA GLU A 344 11.34 -9.07 -14.35
C GLU A 344 10.75 -7.70 -13.98
N GLU A 345 10.69 -6.74 -14.91
CA GLU A 345 10.12 -5.40 -14.67
C GLU A 345 8.59 -5.43 -14.52
N LEU A 346 7.93 -6.49 -15.01
CA LEU A 346 6.50 -6.70 -14.81
C LEU A 346 6.16 -7.22 -13.42
N GLN A 347 7.14 -7.76 -12.69
CA GLN A 347 6.94 -8.23 -11.33
C GLN A 347 7.15 -7.08 -10.34
N LEU A 348 6.14 -6.85 -9.51
CA LEU A 348 6.18 -5.79 -8.53
C LEU A 348 7.13 -6.16 -7.39
N SER A 349 7.87 -5.17 -6.88
CA SER A 349 8.63 -5.33 -5.64
C SER A 349 7.67 -5.55 -4.46
N PRO A 350 8.11 -6.17 -3.35
CA PRO A 350 7.25 -6.37 -2.19
C PRO A 350 6.58 -5.09 -1.67
N ILE A 351 7.30 -3.96 -1.71
CA ILE A 351 6.76 -2.65 -1.32
C ILE A 351 5.70 -2.19 -2.33
N ALA A 352 5.95 -2.34 -3.63
CA ALA A 352 4.98 -1.98 -4.65
C ALA A 352 3.72 -2.87 -4.60
N GLU A 353 3.85 -4.16 -4.29
CA GLU A 353 2.69 -5.03 -4.03
C GLU A 353 1.87 -4.52 -2.84
N LEU A 354 2.51 -4.12 -1.73
CA LEU A 354 1.82 -3.55 -0.57
C LEU A 354 1.17 -2.18 -0.85
N CYS A 355 1.76 -1.38 -1.74
CA CYS A 355 1.19 -0.09 -2.16
C CYS A 355 0.05 -0.23 -3.18
N HIS A 356 -0.21 -1.44 -3.71
CA HIS A 356 -1.22 -1.65 -4.75
C HIS A 356 -2.30 -2.68 -4.38
N GLY A 357 -1.93 -3.80 -3.77
CA GLY A 357 -2.85 -4.88 -3.38
C GLY A 357 -3.84 -4.48 -2.29
N PRO A 358 -3.38 -4.20 -1.05
CA PRO A 358 -4.27 -3.75 0.03
C PRO A 358 -5.14 -2.54 -0.34
N PRO A 359 -4.63 -1.50 -1.04
CA PRO A 359 -5.48 -0.43 -1.54
C PRO A 359 -6.60 -0.88 -2.49
N ALA A 360 -6.31 -1.78 -3.44
CA ALA A 360 -7.34 -2.31 -4.34
C ALA A 360 -8.36 -3.21 -3.60
N TYR A 361 -7.91 -3.95 -2.59
CA TYR A 361 -8.78 -4.70 -1.68
C TYR A 361 -9.73 -3.77 -0.93
N LEU A 362 -9.22 -2.71 -0.31
CA LEU A 362 -10.03 -1.71 0.39
C LEU A 362 -11.06 -1.09 -0.56
N TRP A 363 -10.68 -0.74 -1.79
CA TRP A 363 -11.68 -0.20 -2.72
C TRP A 363 -12.82 -1.19 -3.01
N THR A 364 -12.46 -2.44 -3.29
CA THR A 364 -13.43 -3.50 -3.58
C THR A 364 -14.33 -3.80 -2.39
N TYR A 365 -13.77 -3.82 -1.18
CA TYR A 365 -14.52 -4.04 0.06
C TYR A 365 -15.51 -2.91 0.32
N LEU A 366 -15.07 -1.66 0.21
CA LEU A 366 -15.92 -0.48 0.42
C LEU A 366 -17.12 -0.48 -0.51
N ARG A 367 -16.89 -0.61 -1.83
CA ARG A 367 -17.96 -0.55 -2.84
C ARG A 367 -18.99 -1.68 -2.69
N ARG A 368 -18.55 -2.89 -2.30
CA ARG A 368 -19.43 -4.07 -2.15
C ARG A 368 -20.17 -4.11 -0.82
N SER A 369 -19.59 -3.54 0.23
CA SER A 369 -20.21 -3.47 1.56
C SER A 369 -21.42 -2.54 1.63
N GLY A 370 -21.58 -1.62 0.65
CA GLY A 370 -22.60 -0.56 0.69
C GLY A 370 -22.34 0.51 1.75
N MET A 371 -21.17 0.49 2.39
CA MET A 371 -20.79 1.44 3.43
C MET A 371 -20.34 2.78 2.82
N ALA A 372 -20.46 3.83 3.62
CA ALA A 372 -20.11 5.19 3.19
C ALA A 372 -18.61 5.47 3.29
N GLY A 373 -17.81 4.71 4.03
CA GLY A 373 -16.38 4.99 4.18
C GLY A 373 -15.70 4.15 5.26
N TYR A 374 -14.57 4.63 5.75
CA TYR A 374 -13.78 3.97 6.79
C TYR A 374 -13.75 4.78 8.08
N PHE A 375 -13.77 4.06 9.20
CA PHE A 375 -13.43 4.61 10.51
C PHE A 375 -12.04 4.08 10.89
N ILE A 376 -11.06 4.97 11.02
CA ILE A 376 -9.67 4.60 11.32
C ILE A 376 -9.28 5.20 12.68
N PRO A 377 -9.06 4.35 13.70
CA PRO A 377 -8.50 4.79 14.97
C PRO A 377 -6.99 5.03 14.82
N LEU A 378 -6.58 6.30 14.75
CA LEU A 378 -5.17 6.69 14.63
C LEU A 378 -4.51 6.81 16.00
N SER A 379 -3.55 5.95 16.31
CA SER A 379 -2.77 6.02 17.56
C SER A 379 -1.51 6.88 17.44
N GLY A 380 -1.13 7.24 16.21
CA GLY A 380 0.18 7.85 15.90
C GLY A 380 1.32 6.83 15.77
N GLY A 381 1.05 5.53 15.98
CA GLY A 381 1.99 4.45 15.73
C GLY A 381 2.13 4.11 14.25
N GLN A 382 3.19 3.36 13.91
CA GLN A 382 3.51 2.97 12.53
C GLN A 382 2.36 2.19 11.87
N ASP A 383 1.72 1.27 12.58
CA ASP A 383 0.63 0.45 12.02
C ASP A 383 -0.59 1.31 11.65
N SER A 384 -1.06 2.15 12.57
CA SER A 384 -2.20 3.04 12.30
C SER A 384 -1.90 4.05 11.19
N SER A 385 -0.65 4.48 11.08
CA SER A 385 -0.17 5.35 9.99
C SER A 385 -0.11 4.61 8.65
N ALA A 386 0.29 3.34 8.65
CA ALA A 386 0.31 2.50 7.46
C ALA A 386 -1.10 2.24 6.94
N VAL A 387 -2.08 1.97 7.82
CA VAL A 387 -3.49 1.82 7.43
C VAL A 387 -4.04 3.12 6.84
N ALA A 388 -3.73 4.28 7.45
CA ALA A 388 -4.10 5.58 6.90
C ALA A 388 -3.48 5.82 5.50
N ALA A 389 -2.20 5.45 5.33
CA ALA A 389 -1.50 5.52 4.05
C ALA A 389 -2.14 4.58 3.01
N MET A 390 -2.56 3.37 3.38
CA MET A 390 -3.26 2.46 2.47
C MET A 390 -4.57 3.05 1.95
N VAL A 391 -5.35 3.73 2.82
CA VAL A 391 -6.59 4.41 2.40
C VAL A 391 -6.28 5.60 1.49
N ARG A 392 -5.21 6.34 1.74
CA ARG A 392 -4.75 7.40 0.84
C ARG A 392 -4.33 6.85 -0.52
N LEU A 393 -3.55 5.78 -0.54
CA LEU A 393 -3.11 5.10 -1.77
C LEU A 393 -4.29 4.49 -2.53
N MET A 394 -5.34 4.04 -1.83
CA MET A 394 -6.59 3.60 -2.44
C MET A 394 -7.23 4.76 -3.21
N CYS A 395 -7.34 5.94 -2.57
CA CYS A 395 -7.90 7.12 -3.24
C CYS A 395 -7.09 7.50 -4.48
N GLU A 396 -5.76 7.50 -4.39
CA GLU A 396 -4.87 7.80 -5.52
C GLU A 396 -5.02 6.78 -6.65
N LYS A 397 -5.15 5.49 -6.32
CA LYS A 397 -5.39 4.43 -7.30
C LYS A 397 -6.70 4.62 -8.04
N VAL A 398 -7.79 4.92 -7.31
CA VAL A 398 -9.14 5.09 -7.88
C VAL A 398 -9.23 6.35 -8.73
N CYS A 399 -8.89 7.51 -8.18
CA CYS A 399 -8.85 8.77 -8.91
C CYS A 399 -7.93 8.68 -10.13
N GLY A 400 -6.77 8.02 -9.98
CA GLY A 400 -5.87 7.75 -11.08
C GLY A 400 -6.49 6.90 -12.18
N ALA A 401 -7.27 5.87 -11.84
CA ALA A 401 -7.96 5.03 -12.80
C ALA A 401 -9.06 5.82 -13.55
N VAL A 402 -9.87 6.59 -12.83
CA VAL A 402 -10.92 7.46 -13.43
C VAL A 402 -10.30 8.47 -14.39
N LYS A 403 -9.26 9.18 -13.95
CA LYS A 403 -8.55 10.18 -14.76
C LYS A 403 -7.96 9.55 -16.02
N ARG A 404 -7.26 8.41 -15.89
CA ARG A 404 -6.70 7.67 -17.02
C ARG A 404 -7.79 7.24 -18.01
N ARG A 405 -8.95 6.80 -17.52
CA ARG A 405 -10.05 6.38 -18.40
C ARG A 405 -10.63 7.54 -19.19
N ARG A 406 -10.82 8.70 -18.54
CA ARG A 406 -11.25 9.92 -19.23
C ARG A 406 -10.28 10.31 -20.35
N GLU A 407 -8.98 10.22 -20.09
CA GLU A 407 -7.94 10.61 -21.05
C GLU A 407 -7.77 9.61 -22.21
N THR A 408 -8.23 8.38 -22.07
CA THR A 408 -8.06 7.32 -23.08
C THR A 408 -9.24 7.21 -24.03
N ASP A 409 -10.46 6.94 -23.52
CA ASP A 409 -11.67 6.82 -24.34
C ASP A 409 -12.93 7.44 -23.73
N GLY A 410 -12.86 8.01 -22.53
CA GLY A 410 -14.03 8.53 -21.84
C GLY A 410 -15.03 7.46 -21.40
N GLY A 411 -14.63 6.18 -21.42
CA GLY A 411 -15.47 5.06 -21.01
C GLY A 411 -15.77 5.06 -19.52
N ASP A 412 -16.66 4.15 -19.13
CA ASP A 412 -17.17 4.05 -17.76
C ASP A 412 -17.09 2.60 -17.26
N ASP A 413 -16.87 2.43 -15.95
CA ASP A 413 -16.82 1.11 -15.30
C ASP A 413 -17.56 1.18 -13.95
N PRO A 414 -18.32 0.14 -13.56
CA PRO A 414 -18.96 0.08 -12.25
C PRO A 414 -18.01 0.31 -11.07
N ALA A 415 -16.72 0.03 -11.22
CA ALA A 415 -15.69 0.27 -10.23
C ALA A 415 -15.40 1.76 -9.96
N TYR A 416 -15.87 2.69 -10.81
CA TYR A 416 -15.69 4.13 -10.64
C TYR A 416 -16.80 4.79 -9.82
N TYR A 417 -17.70 4.00 -9.24
CA TYR A 417 -18.85 4.48 -8.50
C TYR A 417 -18.81 4.04 -7.04
N LEU A 418 -19.16 4.97 -6.14
CA LEU A 418 -19.40 4.73 -4.72
C LEU A 418 -20.79 5.27 -4.36
N GLY A 419 -21.66 4.43 -3.78
CA GLY A 419 -23.01 4.86 -3.41
C GLY A 419 -23.85 5.40 -4.58
N GLY A 420 -23.58 4.93 -5.81
CA GLY A 420 -24.26 5.39 -7.03
C GLY A 420 -23.73 6.71 -7.61
N LYS A 421 -22.71 7.33 -7.01
CA LYS A 421 -22.05 8.54 -7.53
C LYS A 421 -20.69 8.20 -8.12
N LYS A 422 -20.36 8.86 -9.23
CA LYS A 422 -19.07 8.72 -9.88
C LYS A 422 -18.00 9.43 -9.07
N VAL A 423 -16.91 8.72 -8.80
CA VAL A 423 -15.79 9.20 -7.99
C VAL A 423 -15.08 10.38 -8.66
N VAL A 424 -14.69 11.38 -7.86
CA VAL A 424 -13.90 12.54 -8.28
C VAL A 424 -12.47 12.18 -8.69
N GLU A 425 -11.79 13.07 -9.42
CA GLU A 425 -10.40 12.85 -9.87
C GLU A 425 -9.32 13.36 -8.90
N ASP A 426 -9.68 14.15 -7.89
CA ASP A 426 -8.74 14.57 -6.86
C ASP A 426 -8.73 13.56 -5.69
N PRO A 427 -7.61 12.87 -5.43
CA PRO A 427 -7.53 11.94 -4.31
C PRO A 427 -7.70 12.60 -2.95
N ALA A 428 -7.30 13.88 -2.79
CA ALA A 428 -7.47 14.60 -1.52
C ALA A 428 -8.94 14.93 -1.29
N GLU A 429 -9.64 15.31 -2.35
CA GLU A 429 -11.07 15.46 -2.35
C GLU A 429 -11.77 14.15 -2.01
N LEU A 430 -11.49 13.02 -2.69
CA LEU A 430 -12.08 11.71 -2.38
C LEU A 430 -11.82 11.28 -0.92
N CYS A 431 -10.64 11.59 -0.38
CA CYS A 431 -10.25 11.29 0.99
C CYS A 431 -10.96 12.19 2.03
N ASN A 432 -11.30 13.43 1.67
CA ASN A 432 -11.91 14.43 2.56
C ASN A 432 -13.43 14.66 2.32
N GLN A 433 -14.00 14.15 1.24
CA GLN A 433 -15.31 14.55 0.74
C GLN A 433 -16.50 13.97 1.52
N LYS A 434 -17.64 14.63 1.30
CA LYS A 434 -19.01 14.21 1.64
C LYS A 434 -19.46 12.87 1.01
N GLU A 435 -18.69 12.27 0.09
CA GLU A 435 -19.04 11.03 -0.62
C GLU A 435 -18.44 9.78 0.02
N MET A 436 -17.22 9.90 0.56
CA MET A 436 -16.61 8.87 1.39
C MET A 436 -16.47 9.41 2.83
N GLN A 437 -17.27 8.88 3.76
CA GLN A 437 -17.16 9.21 5.17
C GLN A 437 -15.90 8.59 5.76
N LEU A 438 -14.75 9.24 5.55
CA LEU A 438 -13.51 8.91 6.24
C LEU A 438 -13.51 9.58 7.61
N PHE A 439 -13.86 8.82 8.63
CA PHE A 439 -13.76 9.27 10.01
C PHE A 439 -12.38 8.88 10.56
N LEU A 440 -11.47 9.85 10.54
CA LEU A 440 -10.20 9.76 11.25
C LEU A 440 -10.46 10.14 12.71
N LEU A 441 -10.62 9.14 13.57
CA LEU A 441 -10.57 9.37 15.01
C LEU A 441 -9.11 9.32 15.41
N PHE A 442 -8.50 10.47 15.69
CA PHE A 442 -7.27 10.49 16.46
C PHE A 442 -7.58 9.92 17.84
N VAL A 443 -7.14 8.68 18.07
CA VAL A 443 -7.25 8.01 19.36
C VAL A 443 -6.15 8.57 20.27
N THR A 444 -6.29 9.84 20.60
CA THR A 444 -5.94 10.32 21.94
C THR A 444 -7.05 10.00 22.95
N VAL A 445 -8.21 9.47 22.51
CA VAL A 445 -9.43 9.37 23.35
C VAL A 445 -9.85 7.93 23.75
N LEU A 446 -9.14 6.87 23.32
CA LEU A 446 -9.29 5.51 23.90
C LEU A 446 -7.99 5.07 24.57
N ILE A 447 -7.44 5.93 25.42
CA ILE A 447 -6.42 5.54 26.38
C ILE A 447 -7.12 4.64 27.40
N PRO A 448 -6.72 3.36 27.57
CA PRO A 448 -7.16 2.57 28.71
C PRO A 448 -6.73 3.34 29.95
N PHE A 449 -7.66 3.56 30.89
CA PHE A 449 -7.43 4.09 32.23
C PHE A 449 -6.26 3.36 32.92
N CYS A 450 -5.02 3.74 32.62
CA CYS A 450 -3.81 3.29 33.29
C CYS A 450 -2.54 4.09 32.89
N SER A 451 -2.66 5.36 32.49
CA SER A 451 -1.53 6.30 32.56
C SER A 451 -1.84 7.38 33.58
N SER A 452 -1.54 7.10 34.85
CA SER A 452 -1.56 8.12 35.90
C SER A 452 -0.38 9.07 35.72
N GLN A 453 -0.55 10.10 34.90
CA GLN A 453 0.16 11.36 35.10
C GLN A 453 -0.86 12.46 34.81
N ILE A 454 -1.18 13.23 35.84
CA ILE A 454 -2.18 14.30 35.87
C ILE A 454 -2.04 15.16 34.58
N THR A 455 -3.03 15.10 33.69
CA THR A 455 -3.11 16.00 32.54
C THR A 455 -3.45 17.41 33.04
N ARG A 456 -2.59 18.38 32.75
CA ARG A 456 -2.73 19.79 33.19
C ARG A 456 -3.25 20.65 32.04
N ASN A 457 -3.94 21.74 32.33
CA ASN A 457 -4.35 22.68 31.29
C ASN A 457 -3.32 23.80 31.17
N CYS A 458 -2.59 23.86 30.05
CA CYS A 458 -1.66 24.95 29.75
C CYS A 458 -2.25 25.89 28.70
N TYR A 459 -1.77 27.13 28.66
CA TYR A 459 -2.07 28.03 27.55
C TYR A 459 -0.98 27.95 26.49
N THR A 460 -1.36 27.69 25.24
CA THR A 460 -0.46 27.69 24.09
C THR A 460 -0.56 29.04 23.39
N CYS A 461 0.46 29.90 23.52
CA CYS A 461 0.52 31.17 22.82
C CYS A 461 1.95 31.63 22.57
N ALA A 462 2.13 32.48 21.56
CA ALA A 462 3.38 33.17 21.29
C ALA A 462 3.12 34.66 21.01
N SER A 463 4.10 35.52 21.33
CA SER A 463 4.02 36.95 20.98
C SER A 463 3.89 37.12 19.47
N SER A 464 2.94 37.94 19.00
CA SER A 464 2.70 38.16 17.56
C SER A 464 3.95 38.59 16.80
N ASP A 465 4.81 39.39 17.42
CA ASP A 465 6.04 39.92 16.82
C ASP A 465 7.14 38.86 16.68
N LEU A 466 6.96 37.68 17.30
CA LEU A 466 7.86 36.54 17.20
C LEU A 466 7.57 35.67 15.96
N LYS A 467 6.44 35.87 15.27
CA LYS A 467 6.00 35.01 14.15
C LYS A 467 7.08 34.80 13.09
N ASP A 468 7.63 35.89 12.57
CA ASP A 468 8.67 35.85 11.52
C ASP A 468 10.10 35.67 12.10
N LYS A 469 10.20 35.60 13.44
CA LYS A 469 11.45 35.49 14.19
C LYS A 469 11.50 34.24 15.07
N TRP A 470 10.67 33.22 14.78
CA TRP A 470 10.54 32.03 15.62
C TRP A 470 11.87 31.30 15.84
N TYR A 471 12.76 31.36 14.86
CA TYR A 471 14.11 30.80 14.93
C TYR A 471 14.92 31.29 16.14
N LEU A 472 14.60 32.46 16.72
CA LEU A 472 15.24 32.97 17.94
C LEU A 472 14.97 32.08 19.17
N THR A 473 13.84 31.37 19.20
CA THR A 473 13.50 30.47 20.32
C THR A 473 14.31 29.18 20.30
N GLY A 474 14.67 28.74 19.09
CA GLY A 474 15.20 27.41 18.82
C GLY A 474 14.28 26.25 19.27
N LEU A 475 12.96 26.51 19.41
CA LEU A 475 11.92 25.53 19.72
C LEU A 475 11.19 25.07 18.45
N ALA A 476 10.40 24.01 18.56
CA ALA A 476 9.52 23.58 17.48
C ALA A 476 8.50 24.68 17.11
N PRO A 477 8.20 24.90 15.81
CA PRO A 477 7.25 25.91 15.38
C PRO A 477 5.84 25.61 15.90
N VAL A 478 5.13 26.65 16.34
CA VAL A 478 3.71 26.58 16.72
C VAL A 478 2.82 27.07 15.56
N PRO A 479 1.58 26.58 15.42
CA PRO A 479 0.66 27.05 14.38
C PRO A 479 0.34 28.56 14.47
N ASP A 480 0.07 29.18 13.31
CA ASP A 480 -0.20 30.61 13.16
C ASP A 480 -1.30 31.15 14.08
N ALA A 481 -2.30 30.34 14.42
CA ALA A 481 -3.40 30.72 15.29
C ALA A 481 -2.99 31.03 16.75
N TYR A 482 -1.81 30.58 17.18
CA TYR A 482 -1.31 30.78 18.55
C TYR A 482 -0.46 32.05 18.71
N PHE A 483 -0.16 32.76 17.62
CA PHE A 483 0.52 34.06 17.68
C PHE A 483 -0.47 35.16 18.04
N THR A 484 -0.34 35.73 19.23
CA THR A 484 -1.28 36.71 19.78
C THR A 484 -0.55 37.88 20.44
N GLY A 485 -1.09 39.10 20.29
CA GLY A 485 -0.55 40.29 20.95
C GLY A 485 -0.78 40.29 22.48
N SER A 486 -1.66 39.44 22.99
CA SER A 486 -1.97 39.35 24.43
C SER A 486 -1.19 38.28 25.18
N CYS A 487 -0.32 37.50 24.52
CA CYS A 487 0.43 36.40 25.16
C CYS A 487 1.31 36.85 26.35
N SER A 488 1.64 38.15 26.42
CA SER A 488 2.35 38.76 27.53
C SER A 488 1.53 38.90 28.81
N ASN A 489 0.21 39.18 28.71
CA ASN A 489 -0.60 39.61 29.86
C ASN A 489 -1.94 38.86 30.01
N ARG A 490 -2.45 38.16 28.99
CA ARG A 490 -3.74 37.44 29.00
C ARG A 490 -3.83 36.45 27.84
N ALA A 491 -3.66 35.17 28.13
CA ALA A 491 -4.08 34.12 27.20
C ALA A 491 -5.62 33.96 27.32
N THR A 492 -6.33 33.94 26.20
CA THR A 492 -7.80 33.82 26.20
C THR A 492 -8.20 32.35 26.35
N SER A 493 -9.43 32.07 26.80
CA SER A 493 -9.93 30.69 26.97
C SER A 493 -9.82 29.81 25.72
N SER A 494 -9.71 30.40 24.53
CA SER A 494 -9.54 29.69 23.26
C SER A 494 -8.13 29.15 23.01
N THR A 495 -7.12 29.55 23.80
CA THR A 495 -5.74 29.07 23.66
C THR A 495 -5.36 28.04 24.74
N ARG A 496 -6.36 27.46 25.41
CA ARG A 496 -6.17 26.49 26.49
C ARG A 496 -6.13 25.07 25.93
N GLU A 497 -5.07 24.32 26.24
CA GLU A 497 -4.86 22.95 25.79
C GLU A 497 -4.48 22.03 26.96
N SER A 498 -4.86 20.76 26.87
CA SER A 498 -4.49 19.76 27.87
C SER A 498 -3.12 19.16 27.56
N CYS A 499 -2.20 19.22 28.52
CA CYS A 499 -0.82 18.81 28.42
C CYS A 499 -0.51 17.61 29.31
N SER A 500 0.25 16.66 28.76
CA SER A 500 0.85 15.55 29.49
C SER A 500 2.20 15.99 30.07
N GLY A 501 2.19 16.76 31.16
CA GLY A 501 3.39 17.27 31.83
C GLY A 501 3.28 18.73 32.27
N PRO A 502 4.40 19.38 32.65
CA PRO A 502 4.39 20.77 33.07
C PRO A 502 4.15 21.75 31.93
N CYS A 503 3.67 22.94 32.27
CA CYS A 503 3.57 24.08 31.35
C CYS A 503 4.92 24.80 31.29
N LEU A 504 5.35 25.24 30.11
CA LEU A 504 6.54 26.07 29.92
C LEU A 504 6.12 27.50 29.57
N THR A 505 6.69 28.47 30.28
CA THR A 505 6.68 29.89 29.92
C THR A 505 8.12 30.35 29.71
N MET A 506 8.44 30.73 28.48
CA MET A 506 9.75 31.27 28.06
C MET A 506 9.60 32.75 27.72
N VAL A 507 10.46 33.58 28.30
CA VAL A 507 10.44 35.04 28.15
C VAL A 507 11.85 35.54 27.91
N PHE A 508 12.06 36.36 26.88
CA PHE A 508 13.38 36.91 26.56
C PHE A 508 13.29 38.27 25.85
N GLU A 509 14.32 39.09 26.00
CA GLU A 509 14.41 40.39 25.33
C GLU A 509 14.76 40.23 23.83
N ASN A 510 14.28 41.16 23.01
CA ASN A 510 14.61 41.21 21.60
C ASN A 510 16.11 41.55 21.41
N PRO A 511 16.95 40.62 20.88
CA PRO A 511 18.37 40.87 20.71
C PRO A 511 18.66 42.01 19.72
N ASP A 512 17.74 42.31 18.80
CA ASP A 512 17.90 43.37 17.80
C ASP A 512 17.85 44.80 18.40
N GLU A 513 17.33 44.95 19.61
CA GLU A 513 17.08 46.26 20.25
C GLU A 513 18.07 46.56 21.40
N ILE A 514 18.97 45.62 21.69
CA ILE A 514 19.98 45.77 22.75
C ILE A 514 20.97 46.87 22.38
N GLY A 515 21.09 47.88 23.25
CA GLY A 515 21.93 49.06 23.04
C GLY A 515 21.22 50.25 22.40
N SER A 516 19.91 50.15 22.12
CA SER A 516 19.08 51.31 21.74
C SER A 516 18.67 52.15 22.97
N SER A 517 18.22 53.39 22.75
CA SER A 517 17.75 54.29 23.83
C SER A 517 16.38 53.92 24.41
N GLN A 518 15.73 52.88 23.87
CA GLN A 518 14.41 52.41 24.27
C GLN A 518 14.53 51.08 25.04
N THR A 519 13.55 50.79 25.89
CA THR A 519 13.45 49.49 26.57
C THR A 519 13.19 48.38 25.54
N PRO A 520 14.01 47.31 25.49
CA PRO A 520 13.84 46.24 24.50
C PRO A 520 12.47 45.58 24.60
N THR A 521 11.88 45.30 23.44
CA THR A 521 10.65 44.51 23.32
C THR A 521 10.87 43.11 23.89
N THR A 522 9.91 42.58 24.63
CA THR A 522 10.00 41.25 25.25
C THR A 522 9.16 40.24 24.47
N TYR A 523 9.77 39.13 24.08
CA TYR A 523 9.08 38.00 23.45
C TYR A 523 8.66 36.97 24.51
N VAL A 524 7.47 36.40 24.32
CA VAL A 524 6.86 35.43 25.23
C VAL A 524 6.38 34.21 24.44
N VAL A 525 6.68 33.02 24.95
CA VAL A 525 6.19 31.73 24.45
C VAL A 525 5.64 30.94 25.63
N ARG A 526 4.39 30.49 25.53
CA ARG A 526 3.71 29.62 26.51
C ARG A 526 3.19 28.37 25.82
N GLY A 527 3.25 27.21 26.48
CA GLY A 527 2.63 25.99 25.98
C GLY A 527 2.99 24.74 26.76
N CYS A 528 2.53 23.58 26.29
CA CYS A 528 2.95 22.29 26.84
C CYS A 528 4.46 22.12 26.67
N HIS A 529 5.18 21.86 27.77
CA HIS A 529 6.65 21.67 27.73
C HIS A 529 7.05 20.62 26.68
N ARG A 530 6.43 19.42 26.75
CA ARG A 530 6.69 18.31 25.81
C ARG A 530 6.44 18.68 24.35
N THR A 531 5.42 19.48 24.06
CA THR A 531 5.11 19.89 22.68
C THR A 531 6.14 20.88 22.15
N LEU A 532 6.61 21.79 22.99
CA LEU A 532 7.58 22.82 22.61
C LEU A 532 9.02 22.28 22.51
N THR A 533 9.42 21.39 23.42
CA THR A 533 10.81 20.93 23.57
C THR A 533 11.04 19.48 23.14
N ASN A 534 9.99 18.71 22.85
CA ASN A 534 10.07 17.26 22.62
C ASN A 534 10.77 16.48 23.76
N SER A 535 10.89 17.09 24.94
CA SER A 535 11.46 16.49 26.15
C SER A 535 10.42 16.40 27.25
N VAL A 536 10.63 15.49 28.21
CA VAL A 536 9.83 15.42 29.45
C VAL A 536 10.74 15.86 30.58
N SER A 537 10.47 17.02 31.18
CA SER A 537 11.28 17.51 32.28
C SER A 537 11.16 16.61 33.52
N ASP A 538 12.29 16.37 34.19
CA ASP A 538 12.36 15.70 35.50
C ASP A 538 12.31 16.68 36.69
N ARG A 539 12.30 17.99 36.41
CA ARG A 539 12.38 19.04 37.45
C ARG A 539 11.10 19.20 38.26
N ILE A 540 10.01 18.61 37.80
CA ILE A 540 8.68 18.69 38.42
C ILE A 540 8.19 17.27 38.66
N THR A 541 8.89 16.55 39.54
CA THR A 541 8.45 15.24 40.03
C THR A 541 8.13 15.32 41.52
N ASN A 542 6.88 14.99 41.85
CA ASN A 542 6.36 14.57 43.16
C ASN A 542 6.00 15.61 44.24
N ASN A 543 6.20 16.92 44.07
CA ASN A 543 5.79 17.91 45.09
C ASN A 543 5.09 19.19 44.57
N GLY A 544 4.67 19.24 43.29
CA GLY A 544 3.79 20.32 42.78
C GLY A 544 4.38 21.74 42.73
N GLY A 545 5.68 21.93 43.01
CA GLY A 545 6.34 23.23 42.99
C GLY A 545 6.74 23.69 41.58
N ASP A 546 6.68 25.01 41.36
CA ASP A 546 7.14 25.65 40.12
C ASP A 546 8.67 25.76 40.10
N PHE A 547 9.26 25.68 38.92
CA PHE A 547 10.70 25.73 38.68
C PHE A 547 11.04 26.90 37.74
N CYS A 548 11.84 27.85 38.22
CA CYS A 548 12.14 29.14 37.57
C CYS A 548 13.65 29.33 37.42
N GLU A 549 14.11 29.59 36.20
CA GLU A 549 15.48 29.97 35.91
C GLU A 549 15.54 31.33 35.21
N LEU A 550 16.47 32.17 35.66
CA LEU A 550 16.71 33.50 35.11
C LEU A 550 18.20 33.65 34.77
N ASP A 551 18.48 34.21 33.60
CA ASP A 551 19.81 34.59 33.16
C ASP A 551 19.78 36.02 32.61
N ASN A 552 20.41 36.95 33.32
CA ASN A 552 20.47 38.36 32.92
C ASN A 552 21.52 38.64 31.82
N THR A 553 22.36 37.65 31.50
CA THR A 553 23.41 37.76 30.48
C THR A 553 23.34 36.58 29.52
N TYR A 554 22.12 36.17 29.16
CA TYR A 554 21.90 35.11 28.19
C TYR A 554 22.38 35.58 26.82
N ARG A 555 23.20 34.79 26.13
CA ARG A 555 23.86 35.20 24.89
C ARG A 555 23.02 34.78 23.69
N MET A 556 22.53 35.74 22.91
CA MET A 556 21.78 35.51 21.66
C MET A 556 22.36 36.33 20.51
N ALA A 557 22.25 35.81 19.29
CA ALA A 557 22.63 36.56 18.10
C ALA A 557 21.53 37.57 17.72
N ASP A 558 21.92 38.81 17.43
CA ASP A 558 21.07 39.80 16.76
C ASP A 558 20.94 39.48 15.25
N ARG A 559 20.08 40.20 14.52
CA ARG A 559 19.92 40.09 13.07
C ARG A 559 21.19 40.37 12.25
N ARG A 560 22.22 40.97 12.86
CA ARG A 560 23.53 41.24 12.24
C ARG A 560 24.53 40.12 12.54
N GLY A 561 24.14 39.10 13.30
CA GLY A 561 24.98 37.98 13.72
C GLY A 561 25.89 38.32 14.92
N ASN A 562 25.74 39.48 15.54
CA ASN A 562 26.49 39.84 16.73
C ASN A 562 25.85 39.18 17.96
N VAL A 563 26.68 38.58 18.81
CA VAL A 563 26.19 37.99 20.06
C VAL A 563 26.05 39.10 21.10
N VAL A 564 24.81 39.35 21.52
CA VAL A 564 24.44 40.33 22.56
C VAL A 564 23.96 39.60 23.82
N ASN A 565 24.05 40.29 24.96
CA ASN A 565 23.49 39.81 26.22
C ASN A 565 22.04 40.28 26.33
N VAL A 566 21.13 39.33 26.44
CA VAL A 566 19.72 39.57 26.73
C VAL A 566 19.37 38.99 28.09
N ARG A 567 18.32 39.52 28.70
CA ARG A 567 17.63 38.84 29.78
C ARG A 567 16.79 37.69 29.21
N MET A 568 16.88 36.52 29.82
CA MET A 568 16.05 35.37 29.50
C MET A 568 15.59 34.66 30.77
N MET A 569 14.34 34.22 30.77
CA MET A 569 13.72 33.49 31.86
C MET A 569 12.95 32.28 31.32
N SER A 570 13.02 31.17 32.05
CA SER A 570 12.25 29.95 31.79
C SER A 570 11.54 29.54 33.07
N LEU A 571 10.23 29.38 32.99
CA LEU A 571 9.38 28.93 34.08
C LEU A 571 8.68 27.62 33.66
N LEU A 572 8.90 26.57 34.42
CA LEU A 572 8.20 25.30 34.31
C LEU A 572 7.25 25.21 35.50
N CYS A 573 5.94 25.06 35.25
CA CYS A 573 4.97 25.02 36.34
C CYS A 573 4.42 23.64 36.63
N GLY A 574 4.29 23.42 37.93
CA GLY A 574 3.71 22.27 38.58
C GLY A 574 2.18 22.33 38.53
N ASP A 575 1.60 22.46 39.72
CA ASP A 575 0.15 22.51 39.90
C ASP A 575 -0.34 23.91 40.30
N GLN A 576 0.57 24.86 40.56
CA GLN A 576 0.22 26.25 40.87
C GLN A 576 0.04 27.05 39.59
N GLU A 577 -0.99 27.89 39.57
CA GLU A 577 -1.48 28.54 38.36
C GLU A 577 -0.47 29.52 37.73
N LEU A 578 0.71 29.82 38.30
CA LEU A 578 1.59 30.93 37.85
C LEU A 578 1.95 30.95 36.35
N CYS A 579 2.19 29.80 35.68
CA CYS A 579 2.42 29.79 34.22
C CYS A 579 1.17 30.11 33.41
N ASN A 580 0.01 29.77 33.97
CA ASN A 580 -1.30 29.79 33.35
C ASN A 580 -2.19 30.95 33.85
N ASP A 581 -1.78 31.63 34.91
CA ASP A 581 -2.52 32.72 35.51
C ASP A 581 -2.21 33.99 34.74
N ASN A 582 -3.19 34.88 34.71
CA ASN A 582 -3.12 36.18 34.05
C ASN A 582 -2.24 37.17 34.82
N GLU A 583 -1.62 36.75 35.93
CA GLU A 583 -0.78 37.60 36.78
C GLU A 583 0.70 37.64 36.36
N PHE A 584 1.18 36.73 35.50
CA PHE A 584 2.56 36.84 35.00
C PHE A 584 2.67 38.01 34.03
N THR A 585 3.29 39.11 34.49
CA THR A 585 3.44 40.38 33.79
C THR A 585 4.88 40.64 33.36
N GLN A 586 5.08 41.51 32.36
CA GLN A 586 6.42 41.99 31.98
C GLN A 586 7.18 42.60 33.17
N THR A 587 6.49 43.16 34.15
CA THR A 587 7.05 43.65 35.42
C THR A 587 7.68 42.55 36.28
N ASP A 588 7.17 41.32 36.23
CA ASP A 588 7.74 40.17 36.97
C ASP A 588 9.06 39.70 36.33
N PHE A 589 9.12 39.70 35.00
CA PHE A 589 10.35 39.48 34.25
C PHE A 589 11.40 40.60 34.50
N MET A 590 10.94 41.84 34.63
CA MET A 590 11.83 42.98 34.87
C MET A 590 12.34 43.06 36.32
N SER A 591 11.55 42.62 37.30
CA SER A 591 11.91 42.64 38.73
C SER A 591 12.60 41.37 39.21
N GLY A 592 12.46 40.24 38.49
CA GLY A 592 13.08 38.95 38.83
C GLY A 592 12.53 38.30 40.10
N VAL A 593 11.41 38.82 40.63
CA VAL A 593 10.84 38.43 41.93
C VAL A 593 10.38 36.97 41.93
N THR A 594 9.86 36.47 40.81
CA THR A 594 9.36 35.08 40.67
C THR A 594 10.45 34.03 40.81
N CYS A 595 11.68 34.33 40.37
CA CYS A 595 12.84 33.45 40.50
C CYS A 595 13.63 33.69 41.81
N ALA A 596 13.28 34.68 42.64
CA ALA A 596 14.08 35.10 43.81
C ALA A 596 14.24 34.00 44.89
N ASN A 597 13.28 33.08 45.00
CA ASN A 597 13.33 31.94 45.93
C ASN A 597 14.16 30.76 45.39
N GLN A 598 14.55 30.78 44.12
CA GLN A 598 15.38 29.75 43.50
C GLN A 598 16.78 30.32 43.34
N THR A 599 17.73 29.77 44.08
CA THR A 599 19.12 30.29 44.15
C THR A 599 19.67 30.65 42.76
N ASN A 600 19.84 31.96 42.53
CA ASN A 600 20.27 32.52 41.26
C ASN A 600 21.71 32.17 40.88
N ASN A 601 22.52 31.59 41.78
CA ASN A 601 23.91 31.26 41.55
C ASN A 601 24.40 30.13 42.45
N ASN A 602 24.24 28.88 42.03
CA ASN A 602 25.03 27.79 42.60
C ASN A 602 25.76 27.08 41.46
N LEU A 603 27.02 27.46 41.26
CA LEU A 603 28.03 26.59 40.69
C LEU A 603 27.85 25.19 41.29
N LEU A 604 27.94 24.13 40.49
CA LEU A 604 28.09 22.78 41.05
C LEU A 604 29.31 22.80 41.98
N ASN A 605 29.07 22.70 43.29
CA ASN A 605 30.11 22.67 44.33
C ASN A 605 31.13 23.83 44.29
N SER A 606 30.74 25.02 43.85
CA SER A 606 31.64 26.19 43.72
C SER A 606 32.79 26.02 42.70
N THR A 607 32.78 24.94 41.91
CA THR A 607 33.78 24.71 40.85
C THR A 607 33.29 25.25 39.51
N PRO A 608 34.07 26.10 38.81
CA PRO A 608 33.72 26.54 37.47
C PRO A 608 33.59 25.36 36.51
N LEU A 609 32.55 25.37 35.68
CA LEU A 609 32.37 24.39 34.62
C LEU A 609 33.41 24.67 33.53
N ASN A 610 34.01 23.62 32.99
CA ASN A 610 34.85 23.75 31.80
C ASN A 610 33.93 23.71 30.58
N CYS A 611 33.49 24.88 30.12
CA CYS A 611 32.74 25.05 28.89
C CYS A 611 33.61 25.75 27.86
N TYR A 612 33.38 25.49 26.59
CA TYR A 612 33.97 26.31 25.54
C TYR A 612 33.06 27.49 25.26
N GLU A 613 33.62 28.69 25.21
CA GLU A 613 32.96 29.83 24.57
C GLU A 613 33.47 29.94 23.14
N CYS A 614 32.55 29.98 22.18
CA CYS A 614 32.87 30.17 20.77
C CYS A 614 32.04 31.34 20.23
N THR A 615 32.67 32.25 19.50
CA THR A 615 31.95 33.23 18.68
C THR A 615 31.67 32.66 17.28
N PRO A 616 30.65 33.17 16.56
CA PRO A 616 30.37 32.73 15.19
C PRO A 616 31.57 32.82 14.22
N ALA A 617 32.55 33.68 14.52
CA ALA A 617 33.75 33.88 13.70
C ALA A 617 34.87 32.86 13.97
N GLU A 618 34.86 32.18 15.11
CA GLU A 618 35.95 31.28 15.55
C GLU A 618 35.81 29.85 15.01
N GLY A 619 34.66 29.48 14.44
CA GLY A 619 34.40 28.14 13.92
C GLY A 619 34.58 27.05 14.99
N ASP A 620 35.28 25.97 14.66
CA ASP A 620 35.59 24.87 15.59
C ASP A 620 36.68 25.24 16.64
N ASN A 621 37.34 26.40 16.52
CA ASN A 621 38.44 26.84 17.38
C ASN A 621 37.95 27.60 18.63
N CYS A 622 37.20 26.93 19.49
CA CYS A 622 36.69 27.56 20.72
C CYS A 622 37.76 27.66 21.81
N HIS A 623 37.75 28.74 22.59
CA HIS A 623 38.64 28.91 23.73
C HIS A 623 38.09 28.20 24.98
N GLU A 624 38.97 27.53 25.74
CA GLU A 624 38.59 26.94 27.04
C GLU A 624 38.39 28.09 28.04
N SER A 625 37.13 28.39 28.35
CA SER A 625 36.75 29.44 29.29
C SER A 625 36.10 28.81 30.53
N LYS A 626 36.57 29.18 31.71
CA LYS A 626 35.92 28.74 32.95
C LYS A 626 34.54 29.40 33.06
N CYS A 627 33.51 28.58 32.94
CA CYS A 627 32.12 28.98 32.98
C CYS A 627 31.62 29.06 34.43
N THR A 628 31.11 30.21 34.83
CA THR A 628 30.59 30.43 36.19
C THR A 628 29.07 30.24 36.30
N LYS A 629 28.41 29.84 35.22
CA LYS A 629 26.95 29.60 35.15
C LYS A 629 26.60 28.10 35.32
N LYS A 630 25.32 27.80 35.55
CA LYS A 630 24.82 26.45 35.86
C LYS A 630 24.99 25.42 34.74
N TYR A 631 24.97 25.87 33.48
CA TYR A 631 24.99 24.99 32.30
C TYR A 631 25.97 25.47 31.23
N CYS A 632 26.64 24.52 30.57
CA CYS A 632 27.12 24.72 29.21
C CYS A 632 25.94 24.52 28.25
N MET A 633 25.69 25.47 27.36
CA MET A 633 24.74 25.33 26.27
C MET A 633 25.49 25.16 24.95
N LYS A 634 25.08 24.21 24.12
CA LYS A 634 25.52 24.05 22.73
C LYS A 634 24.31 24.15 21.82
N GLN A 635 24.33 25.12 20.90
CA GLN A 635 23.35 25.28 19.84
C GLN A 635 24.02 24.97 18.50
N GLN A 636 23.37 24.16 17.68
CA GLN A 636 23.87 23.80 16.35
C GLN A 636 22.76 23.97 15.32
N ILE A 637 23.04 24.73 14.27
CA ILE A 637 22.14 24.93 13.13
C ILE A 637 22.76 24.23 11.93
N LYS A 638 22.09 23.21 11.40
CA LYS A 638 22.48 22.53 10.16
C LYS A 638 21.72 23.14 9.00
N LEU A 639 22.46 23.70 8.06
CA LEU A 639 21.97 24.26 6.79
C LEU A 639 22.44 23.32 5.66
N ASP A 640 21.67 23.13 4.61
CA ASP A 640 22.04 22.21 3.51
C ASP A 640 23.41 22.62 2.91
N GLY A 641 24.47 21.88 3.26
CA GLY A 641 25.87 22.16 2.88
C GLY A 641 26.82 22.62 4.02
N GLY A 642 26.37 22.80 5.26
CA GLY A 642 27.23 23.18 6.40
C GLY A 642 26.55 23.17 7.78
N PHE A 643 27.31 23.44 8.84
CA PHE A 643 26.75 23.65 10.18
C PHE A 643 27.35 24.90 10.83
N GLN A 644 26.52 25.62 11.59
CA GLN A 644 26.97 26.65 12.52
C GLN A 644 26.81 26.11 13.95
N MET A 645 27.83 26.28 14.78
CA MET A 645 27.82 25.86 16.17
C MET A 645 28.08 27.07 17.07
N THR A 646 27.35 27.16 18.17
CA THR A 646 27.56 28.18 19.21
C THR A 646 27.55 27.49 20.56
N LYS A 647 28.60 27.71 21.35
CA LYS A 647 28.71 27.20 22.72
C LYS A 647 28.85 28.38 23.68
N THR A 648 28.00 28.42 24.70
CA THR A 648 27.95 29.51 25.67
C THR A 648 27.56 29.02 27.06
N CYS A 649 27.87 29.82 28.07
CA CYS A 649 27.41 29.62 29.44
C CYS A 649 26.00 30.16 29.64
N THR A 650 25.14 29.41 30.35
CA THR A 650 23.83 29.90 30.75
C THR A 650 23.35 29.37 32.11
N ASN A 651 22.51 30.17 32.78
CA ASN A 651 21.76 29.75 33.98
C ASN A 651 20.37 29.18 33.66
N VAL A 652 19.97 29.11 32.39
CA VAL A 652 18.65 28.66 31.93
C VAL A 652 18.78 27.37 31.11
N ASN A 653 17.98 26.36 31.43
CA ASN A 653 17.83 25.12 30.68
C ASN A 653 16.34 24.85 30.36
N ILE A 654 15.94 25.20 29.14
CA ILE A 654 14.55 25.06 28.67
C ILE A 654 14.12 23.60 28.48
N LEU A 655 15.05 22.66 28.27
CA LEU A 655 14.72 21.23 28.13
C LEU A 655 14.25 20.62 29.44
N GLY A 656 14.58 21.27 30.57
CA GLY A 656 14.25 20.78 31.90
C GLY A 656 14.84 19.41 32.22
N LEU A 657 15.93 19.03 31.54
CA LEU A 657 16.68 17.79 31.71
C LEU A 657 18.17 18.12 31.64
N ASP A 658 18.94 17.70 32.62
CA ASP A 658 20.38 17.93 32.63
C ASP A 658 21.10 16.92 31.72
N ASN A 659 22.17 17.35 31.03
CA ASN A 659 22.95 16.53 30.11
C ASN A 659 22.11 15.93 28.97
N SER A 660 21.25 16.76 28.37
CA SER A 660 20.33 16.34 27.31
C SER A 660 20.47 17.22 26.07
N CYS A 661 20.08 16.67 24.92
CA CYS A 661 20.01 17.34 23.63
C CYS A 661 18.65 17.10 22.97
N GLN A 662 18.12 18.09 22.27
CA GLN A 662 16.95 17.96 21.42
C GLN A 662 17.18 18.62 20.06
N THR A 663 16.67 17.99 19.01
CA THR A 663 16.80 18.45 17.62
C THR A 663 15.41 18.73 17.04
N TYR A 664 15.27 19.88 16.41
CA TYR A 664 14.03 20.37 15.83
C TYR A 664 14.23 20.68 14.34
N ASP A 665 13.24 20.33 13.52
CA ASP A 665 13.18 20.82 12.14
C ASP A 665 12.60 22.25 12.17
N VAL A 666 13.36 23.22 11.64
CA VAL A 666 12.97 24.63 11.57
C VAL A 666 12.95 25.06 10.10
N PHE A 667 11.89 25.76 9.69
CA PHE A 667 11.65 26.17 8.31
C PHE A 667 12.00 27.64 8.03
N THR A 668 13.07 28.17 8.63
CA THR A 668 13.50 29.56 8.34
C THR A 668 14.96 29.76 8.74
N ASN A 669 15.77 30.34 7.85
CA ASN A 669 17.09 30.89 8.17
C ASN A 669 16.91 32.33 8.76
N PRO A 670 17.77 32.83 9.68
CA PRO A 670 17.91 34.27 9.94
C PRO A 670 18.06 35.05 8.62
N GLY A 671 16.97 35.66 8.17
CA GLY A 671 16.84 36.29 6.85
C GLY A 671 15.51 36.06 6.14
N GLY A 672 14.63 35.19 6.67
CA GLY A 672 13.28 34.98 6.13
C GLY A 672 13.19 34.07 4.90
N VAL A 673 14.28 33.38 4.56
CA VAL A 673 14.30 32.37 3.48
C VAL A 673 13.91 31.01 4.07
N ALA A 674 12.88 30.39 3.49
CA ALA A 674 12.42 29.07 3.87
C ALA A 674 13.41 27.98 3.41
N VAL A 675 14.38 27.66 4.27
CA VAL A 675 15.32 26.55 4.09
C VAL A 675 15.06 25.55 5.21
N LYS A 676 14.89 24.26 4.86
CA LYS A 676 14.76 23.19 5.85
C LYS A 676 16.07 23.10 6.64
N SER A 677 16.02 23.47 7.90
CA SER A 677 17.18 23.53 8.79
C SER A 677 16.95 22.63 10.00
N GLN A 678 18.01 22.06 10.56
CA GLN A 678 17.92 21.33 11.82
C GLN A 678 18.58 22.14 12.94
N TYR A 679 17.81 22.44 13.98
CA TYR A 679 18.26 23.17 15.16
C TYR A 679 18.43 22.18 16.32
N THR A 680 19.65 22.01 16.81
CA THR A 680 19.96 21.15 17.96
C THR A 680 20.36 22.01 19.15
N GLN A 681 19.69 21.82 20.29
CA GLN A 681 20.05 22.44 21.58
C GLN A 681 20.47 21.37 22.57
N CYS A 682 21.62 21.57 23.22
CA CYS A 682 22.10 20.72 24.30
C CYS A 682 22.40 21.54 25.55
N PHE A 683 22.06 21.01 26.72
CA PHE A 683 22.38 21.59 28.02
C PHE A 683 23.12 20.58 28.88
N CYS A 684 24.28 20.96 29.42
CA CYS A 684 25.16 20.05 30.15
C CYS A 684 25.68 20.67 31.44
N LYS A 685 25.74 19.84 32.49
CA LYS A 685 26.34 20.16 33.78
C LYS A 685 27.82 19.77 33.87
N ASP A 686 28.34 18.96 32.94
CA ASP A 686 29.77 18.59 32.89
C ASP A 686 30.24 18.25 31.45
N LYS A 687 31.57 18.21 31.25
CA LYS A 687 32.35 18.20 30.00
C LYS A 687 31.85 17.28 28.88
N GLN A 688 31.25 16.13 29.19
CA GLN A 688 31.13 15.03 28.21
C GLN A 688 30.15 15.29 27.06
N PHE A 689 29.07 16.06 27.28
CA PHE A 689 27.99 16.20 26.27
C PHE A 689 28.07 17.46 25.40
N CYS A 690 28.42 18.62 25.98
CA CYS A 690 28.36 19.89 25.26
C CYS A 690 29.65 20.23 24.52
N ASN A 691 30.75 19.59 24.89
CA ASN A 691 32.07 19.94 24.37
C ASN A 691 32.60 18.95 23.33
N SER A 692 32.02 17.74 23.24
CA SER A 692 32.40 16.71 22.27
C SER A 692 31.91 17.03 20.85
N GLY A 693 32.74 16.67 19.86
CA GLY A 693 32.32 16.56 18.46
C GLY A 693 31.23 15.50 18.31
N ILE A 694 30.38 15.65 17.30
CA ILE A 694 29.13 14.90 17.08
C ILE A 694 29.32 13.40 17.40
N SER A 695 28.81 12.96 18.54
CA SER A 695 28.63 11.54 18.84
C SER A 695 27.17 11.22 18.53
N TYR A 696 26.94 10.45 17.47
CA TYR A 696 25.65 9.82 17.22
C TYR A 696 25.39 8.82 18.35
N SER A 697 24.61 9.21 19.35
CA SER A 697 24.25 8.31 20.44
C SER A 697 22.81 8.51 20.90
N VAL A 698 21.87 7.92 20.15
CA VAL A 698 20.73 7.18 20.71
C VAL A 698 20.56 5.88 19.90
N LEU A 699 21.54 4.99 20.04
CA LEU A 699 21.44 3.57 19.73
C LEU A 699 21.60 2.84 21.07
N PHE A 700 20.58 2.90 21.93
CA PHE A 700 20.53 2.09 23.15
C PHE A 700 19.08 1.75 23.50
N SER A 701 18.52 0.80 22.74
CA SER A 701 17.50 -0.14 23.27
C SER A 701 17.49 -1.47 22.51
N SER A 702 18.55 -1.83 21.80
CA SER A 702 18.66 -3.05 20.96
C SER A 702 19.63 -4.10 21.50
N ILE A 703 19.99 -4.04 22.79
CA ILE A 703 20.85 -5.06 23.42
C ILE A 703 20.24 -5.47 24.78
N LEU A 704 19.07 -6.11 24.74
CA LEU A 704 18.55 -6.94 25.85
C LEU A 704 17.32 -7.76 25.38
N SER A 705 17.49 -8.53 24.31
CA SER A 705 16.54 -9.58 23.93
C SER A 705 17.16 -10.73 23.11
N ILE A 706 18.44 -10.64 22.74
CA ILE A 706 19.22 -11.79 22.26
C ILE A 706 19.78 -12.50 23.49
N TRP A 707 18.96 -13.28 24.20
CA TRP A 707 19.43 -14.41 25.04
C TRP A 707 18.27 -15.26 25.59
N PHE A 708 17.15 -15.45 24.89
CA PHE A 708 16.20 -16.53 25.19
C PHE A 708 15.34 -16.88 23.97
N SER A 709 15.90 -17.61 23.00
CA SER A 709 15.10 -18.44 22.07
C SER A 709 16.00 -19.45 21.33
N SER A 710 16.69 -20.28 22.10
CA SER A 710 17.16 -21.58 21.63
C SER A 710 16.41 -22.64 22.42
N ARG A 711 15.20 -23.00 21.97
CA ARG A 711 14.52 -24.29 22.18
C ARG A 711 13.04 -24.18 21.78
N PHE A 712 12.63 -25.18 21.00
CA PHE A 712 11.28 -25.62 20.63
C PHE A 712 10.69 -25.15 19.29
N LEU A 713 10.62 -26.16 18.40
CA LEU A 713 9.78 -26.37 17.21
C LEU A 713 10.09 -25.58 15.94
#